data_AF-A0A817MF71-F1
#
_entry.id   AF-A0A817MF71-F1
#
_cell.length_a   1.000
_cell.length_b   1.000
_cell.length_c   1.000
_cell.angle_alpha   90.00
_cell.angle_beta   90.00
_cell.angle_gamma   90.00
#
_symmetry.space_group_name_H-M   'P 1'
#
loop_
_entity.id
_entity.type
_entity.pdbx_description
1 polymer ?
#
loop_
_entity_poly.entity_id
_entity_poly.type
_entity_poly.pdbx_seq_one_letter_code
_entity_poly.pdbx_strand_id
1 'polypeptide(L)'
;MNKVYELLSKLWRPGNSKMIELRNDIEQLEDKLDILTIYWNVDKKKLHKLDLNENSSISNSACSGPTVILKAGAIPAPLNELLQSPNFEGITLIWYDPRLNTTEDTKQTAKELREINNYVIFHSDQLECIDFIKSIKDEKIFLVTSGKAASTLLPEIIELKQVDSIFIFCWKIEKYQDLLQRYESLVGIYTDRSILINAIKENVDLLQKQLNAFSFYNGHEEKAIRDLSQESAEFIWFQLFKDVILRMPTNSNAKEQLIQFCREYYRGNQKEYNNIDEFERSYKKEKCIFWYTRETFLYKLVNKALRTEDMAQLHMFRFFIADLSLHLATLHKKNREKNDVVMLYRGLKMENEELNRFKTSQGTVIATNGYLSTSLSKKVAMEFALKSTKRTNVVSTLYEIECNLNESKSIIFANITKYSEFASEQEVLFDLGSTFKIQSVIEDEELKLFVVKLNATDDGEKLAKAYIESNRKVNEETSLDILFGKLLIKMGKYDQSLTYFENLLNESNGKVDVARIYNEIGYAYLCKGELKEAHEFACRSYVMTIQTKPSRVKHSARPLTNMAHIYLRREMYNESLEYYFQALDIQETFYGKEHLNTAATLNNIGNVYYKMQDYSTSLMYYEKSLHIRQKQLPMFDIDIAASFNNLGLVHLKMNRLYPAFDYHQNSLEIRKRMLPPGHNDIIQSLLNIAHVLYEQNSIDEALNYFTKALQIQKIQLDLTDHDKLVDRLKESFGPQLHHNAPRDIPHSTIVLRNPPPLATQFSRWPEYAVIIHELPPPSRPGIQKFDDSLFYEFITALHGNTDDQKALHLWKELLNKCNATYNNDPRYIQDLEYGLTKDLGDSYQSFDESQEALHFYEKVLFILESSTPSLISMDNARILCLDRIANIHQRNDNFELALDYLIRGLNVMQRKRRMPNEISDKMRHIDLVHMTLGNYNLALNSFNDALTILQSNSIDPNDREIKLTLRRIDEVKEALESGTHA
;
A
#
# COMPACT_ATOMS: atom_id res chain seq x y z
N MET A 1 18.65 40.96 -16.91
CA MET A 1 19.49 41.57 -15.86
C MET A 1 20.15 42.86 -16.32
N ASN A 2 21.25 42.88 -17.10
CA ASN A 2 21.93 44.15 -17.46
C ASN A 2 21.03 45.19 -18.16
N LYS A 3 20.15 44.75 -19.05
CA LYS A 3 19.20 45.64 -19.75
C LYS A 3 18.08 46.18 -18.83
N VAL A 4 17.69 45.41 -17.82
CA VAL A 4 16.74 45.81 -16.76
C VAL A 4 17.39 46.80 -15.81
N TYR A 5 18.66 46.57 -15.43
CA TYR A 5 19.47 47.49 -14.64
C TYR A 5 19.69 48.83 -15.37
N GLU A 6 19.92 48.79 -16.68
CA GLU A 6 20.05 50.00 -17.50
C GLU A 6 18.73 50.80 -17.58
N LEU A 7 17.58 50.12 -17.70
CA LEU A 7 16.26 50.76 -17.75
C LEU A 7 15.84 51.34 -16.39
N LEU A 8 16.08 50.62 -15.29
CA LEU A 8 15.84 51.09 -13.92
C LEU A 8 16.73 52.29 -13.55
N SER A 9 17.98 52.33 -14.05
CA SER A 9 18.88 53.47 -13.84
C SER A 9 18.39 54.76 -14.52
N LYS A 10 17.56 54.65 -15.56
CA LYS A 10 16.95 55.78 -16.29
C LYS A 10 15.67 56.29 -15.62
N LEU A 11 15.01 55.47 -14.79
CA LEU A 11 13.84 55.83 -13.97
C LEU A 11 14.23 56.64 -12.72
N TRP A 12 15.44 56.47 -12.20
CA TRP A 12 15.93 57.11 -10.98
C TRP A 12 16.60 58.49 -11.20
N ARG A 13 16.19 59.22 -12.24
CA ARG A 13 16.53 60.64 -12.43
C ARG A 13 15.27 61.50 -12.32
N PRO A 14 15.23 62.52 -11.44
CA PRO A 14 14.05 63.38 -11.31
C PRO A 14 13.85 64.20 -12.59
N GLY A 15 12.66 64.11 -13.19
CA GLY A 15 12.23 65.00 -14.29
C GLY A 15 12.04 64.37 -15.68
N ASN A 16 11.92 63.05 -15.81
CA ASN A 16 11.78 62.41 -17.12
C ASN A 16 10.31 62.18 -17.51
N SER A 17 9.81 62.91 -18.51
CA SER A 17 8.41 62.90 -18.98
C SER A 17 8.00 61.65 -19.79
N LYS A 18 8.86 60.62 -19.86
CA LYS A 18 8.64 59.37 -20.62
C LYS A 18 8.37 58.14 -19.75
N MET A 19 7.86 58.33 -18.53
CA MET A 19 7.56 57.23 -17.59
C MET A 19 6.59 56.18 -18.13
N ILE A 20 5.66 56.55 -19.03
CA ILE A 20 4.61 55.63 -19.51
C ILE A 20 5.16 54.68 -20.59
N GLU A 21 6.02 55.14 -21.50
CA GLU A 21 6.68 54.26 -22.49
C GLU A 21 7.63 53.25 -21.81
N LEU A 22 8.40 53.71 -20.81
CA LEU A 22 9.33 52.86 -20.07
C LEU A 22 8.65 51.81 -19.19
N ARG A 23 7.40 52.05 -18.75
CA ARG A 23 6.62 51.11 -17.94
C ARG A 23 6.10 49.95 -18.78
N ASN A 24 5.60 50.22 -19.99
CA ASN A 24 5.13 49.18 -20.91
C ASN A 24 6.28 48.27 -21.39
N ASP A 25 7.48 48.83 -21.58
CA ASP A 25 8.67 48.05 -21.94
C ASP A 25 9.18 47.17 -20.77
N ILE A 26 8.92 47.56 -19.52
CA ILE A 26 9.25 46.77 -18.31
C ILE A 26 8.22 45.66 -18.09
N GLU A 27 6.93 45.92 -18.27
CA GLU A 27 5.86 44.90 -18.18
C GLU A 27 6.06 43.79 -19.23
N GLN A 28 6.44 44.13 -20.48
CA GLN A 28 6.79 43.12 -21.49
C GLN A 28 8.07 42.31 -21.17
N LEU A 29 8.93 42.82 -20.29
CA LEU A 29 10.14 42.13 -19.79
C LEU A 29 9.85 41.30 -18.54
N GLU A 30 8.89 41.68 -17.70
CA GLU A 30 8.39 40.92 -16.55
C GLU A 30 7.73 39.61 -16.98
N ASP A 31 6.91 39.63 -18.03
CA ASP A 31 6.31 38.40 -18.61
C ASP A 31 7.37 37.39 -19.09
N LYS A 32 8.55 37.87 -19.51
CA LYS A 32 9.69 37.03 -19.91
C LYS A 32 10.61 36.65 -18.73
N LEU A 33 10.55 37.38 -17.62
CA LEU A 33 11.34 37.15 -16.41
C LEU A 33 10.65 36.17 -15.46
N ASP A 34 9.32 36.12 -15.41
CA ASP A 34 8.59 35.12 -14.61
C ASP A 34 8.87 33.69 -15.10
N ILE A 35 9.02 33.51 -16.41
CA ILE A 35 9.46 32.24 -17.04
C ILE A 35 10.87 31.84 -16.58
N LEU A 36 11.76 32.80 -16.30
CA LEU A 36 13.14 32.56 -15.85
C LEU A 36 13.26 32.48 -14.31
N THR A 37 12.37 33.12 -13.56
CA THR A 37 12.39 33.14 -12.09
C THR A 37 11.87 31.82 -11.52
N ILE A 38 10.93 31.16 -12.22
CA ILE A 38 10.54 29.76 -11.97
C ILE A 38 11.73 28.80 -12.18
N TYR A 39 12.61 29.10 -13.13
CA TYR A 39 13.83 28.32 -13.40
C TYR A 39 14.94 28.51 -12.35
N TRP A 40 15.00 29.65 -11.65
CA TRP A 40 16.11 29.99 -10.73
C TRP A 40 15.81 29.69 -9.25
N ASN A 41 14.55 29.69 -8.82
CA ASN A 41 14.19 29.50 -7.41
C ASN A 41 14.31 28.04 -6.90
N VAL A 42 14.51 27.07 -7.80
CA VAL A 42 14.72 25.66 -7.43
C VAL A 42 16.13 25.41 -6.86
N ASP A 43 17.13 26.24 -7.18
CA ASP A 43 18.55 25.94 -6.88
C ASP A 43 19.16 26.72 -5.69
N LYS A 44 18.40 27.60 -5.03
CA LYS A 44 18.99 28.48 -3.99
C LYS A 44 19.20 27.82 -2.61
N LYS A 45 18.62 26.65 -2.35
CA LYS A 45 18.80 25.94 -1.05
C LYS A 45 20.10 25.11 -0.94
N LYS A 46 20.92 25.02 -2.00
CA LYS A 46 22.18 24.25 -1.99
C LYS A 46 23.47 25.09 -2.05
N LEU A 47 23.40 26.42 -2.10
CA LEU A 47 24.55 27.27 -2.42
C LEU A 47 25.14 28.09 -1.24
N HIS A 48 24.88 27.71 0.02
CA HIS A 48 25.51 28.38 1.19
C HIS A 48 26.75 27.68 1.77
N LYS A 49 27.36 26.74 1.05
CA LYS A 49 28.71 26.25 1.37
C LYS A 49 29.49 26.08 0.08
N LEU A 50 30.27 27.08 -0.30
CA LEU A 50 31.53 26.94 -1.03
C LEU A 50 32.14 28.34 -1.16
N ASP A 51 33.18 28.57 -0.37
CA ASP A 51 34.02 29.76 -0.40
C ASP A 51 34.67 29.95 -1.77
N LEU A 52 34.77 31.23 -2.12
CA LEU A 52 35.43 31.80 -3.28
C LEU A 52 36.92 31.47 -3.27
N ASN A 53 37.45 31.07 -4.43
CA ASN A 53 38.77 31.53 -4.84
C ASN A 53 38.82 31.70 -6.36
N GLU A 54 39.11 32.93 -6.75
CA GLU A 54 39.19 33.45 -8.11
C GLU A 54 40.46 33.00 -8.85
N ASN A 55 40.41 33.19 -10.17
CA ASN A 55 41.51 33.32 -11.14
C ASN A 55 41.93 32.04 -11.91
N SER A 56 41.41 31.90 -13.13
CA SER A 56 42.21 32.18 -14.35
C SER A 56 41.44 31.89 -15.66
N SER A 57 41.31 32.95 -16.46
CA SER A 57 41.30 33.05 -17.93
C SER A 57 40.64 31.94 -18.79
N ILE A 58 39.53 32.33 -19.42
CA ILE A 58 38.94 31.69 -20.60
C ILE A 58 39.65 32.19 -21.87
N SER A 59 40.09 31.27 -22.74
CA SER A 59 40.25 31.50 -24.17
C SER A 59 39.57 30.39 -24.98
N ASN A 60 38.81 30.80 -26.00
CA ASN A 60 37.94 29.98 -26.83
C ASN A 60 38.72 29.05 -27.77
N SER A 61 38.35 27.76 -27.83
CA SER A 61 38.28 27.02 -29.10
C SER A 61 37.38 25.77 -29.03
N ALA A 62 36.66 25.59 -30.14
CA ALA A 62 35.72 24.57 -30.60
C ALA A 62 35.63 23.16 -29.97
N CYS A 63 34.39 22.66 -29.97
CA CYS A 63 33.98 21.26 -30.15
C CYS A 63 34.48 20.19 -29.15
N SER A 64 33.77 20.06 -28.04
CA SER A 64 33.53 18.77 -27.38
C SER A 64 32.34 18.92 -26.43
N GLY A 65 31.37 18.00 -26.48
CA GLY A 65 30.21 18.00 -25.59
C GLY A 65 30.63 17.99 -24.12
N PRO A 66 29.81 18.51 -23.19
CA PRO A 66 30.16 18.45 -21.78
C PRO A 66 30.00 17.02 -21.29
N THR A 67 31.14 16.33 -21.22
CA THR A 67 31.41 15.23 -20.31
C THR A 67 31.07 15.73 -18.90
N VAL A 68 29.89 15.40 -18.39
CA VAL A 68 29.57 15.62 -16.98
C VAL A 68 30.33 14.56 -16.19
N ILE A 69 31.39 15.03 -15.55
CA ILE A 69 32.15 14.31 -14.53
C ILE A 69 31.15 13.94 -13.42
N LEU A 70 30.81 12.65 -13.36
CA LEU A 70 30.21 12.02 -12.20
C LEU A 70 31.15 12.28 -11.02
N LYS A 71 30.83 13.26 -10.17
CA LYS A 71 31.23 13.15 -8.77
C LYS A 71 30.51 11.93 -8.24
N ALA A 72 31.28 10.85 -8.09
CA ALA A 72 30.95 9.68 -7.30
C ALA A 72 30.52 10.14 -5.90
N GLY A 73 29.23 10.44 -5.75
CA GLY A 73 28.56 10.45 -4.48
C GLY A 73 28.46 9.00 -4.07
N ALA A 74 29.19 8.64 -3.02
CA ALA A 74 29.19 7.34 -2.40
C ALA A 74 27.76 6.78 -2.33
N ILE A 75 27.62 5.55 -2.82
CA ILE A 75 26.59 4.61 -2.39
C ILE A 75 26.48 4.76 -0.86
N PRO A 76 25.34 5.13 -0.27
CA PRO A 76 25.12 4.75 1.10
C PRO A 76 25.09 3.23 1.08
N ALA A 77 26.15 2.61 1.59
CA ALA A 77 26.14 1.20 1.94
C ALA A 77 24.85 0.92 2.73
N PRO A 78 24.13 -0.19 2.49
CA PRO A 78 23.20 -0.67 3.51
C PRO A 78 24.05 -1.28 4.61
N LEU A 79 24.61 -0.43 5.48
CA LEU A 79 25.20 -0.88 6.73
C LEU A 79 24.23 -0.54 7.86
N ASN A 80 23.54 -1.59 8.30
CA ASN A 80 22.91 -1.74 9.61
C ASN A 80 21.73 -0.81 9.94
N GLU A 81 20.55 -1.23 9.55
CA GLU A 81 19.49 -1.42 10.54
C GLU A 81 19.26 -2.93 10.72
N LEU A 82 19.99 -3.49 11.69
CA LEU A 82 19.60 -4.72 12.36
C LEU A 82 18.28 -4.40 13.08
N LEU A 83 17.16 -4.76 12.45
CA LEU A 83 15.88 -5.23 13.00
C LEU A 83 14.90 -5.25 11.81
N GLN A 84 14.44 -6.44 11.42
CA GLN A 84 13.57 -6.74 10.26
C GLN A 84 14.26 -6.83 8.89
N SER A 85 15.13 -7.84 8.70
CA SER A 85 15.39 -8.35 7.35
C SER A 85 14.40 -9.49 7.07
N PRO A 86 13.44 -9.34 6.12
CA PRO A 86 12.49 -10.41 5.80
C PRO A 86 13.24 -11.65 5.31
N ASN A 87 12.71 -12.82 5.62
CA ASN A 87 13.39 -14.07 5.32
C ASN A 87 13.38 -14.30 3.81
N PHE A 88 14.57 -14.27 3.24
CA PHE A 88 14.72 -14.29 1.81
C PHE A 88 14.51 -15.68 1.19
N GLU A 89 13.85 -16.65 1.83
CA GLU A 89 13.61 -17.97 1.20
C GLU A 89 12.12 -18.28 0.98
N GLY A 90 11.20 -17.37 1.34
CA GLY A 90 9.75 -17.63 1.39
C GLY A 90 9.36 -18.65 2.47
N ILE A 91 10.35 -19.05 3.27
CA ILE A 91 10.27 -19.96 4.40
C ILE A 91 10.97 -19.29 5.55
N THR A 92 10.26 -19.10 6.66
CA THR A 92 10.87 -18.65 7.91
C THR A 92 11.11 -19.81 8.86
N LEU A 93 12.39 -20.13 9.05
CA LEU A 93 12.82 -21.14 10.01
C LEU A 93 12.99 -20.48 11.38
N ILE A 94 12.13 -20.82 12.33
CA ILE A 94 12.14 -20.30 13.70
C ILE A 94 12.59 -21.41 14.64
N TRP A 95 13.54 -21.10 15.52
CA TRP A 95 13.80 -21.90 16.71
C TRP A 95 13.27 -21.18 17.94
N TYR A 96 12.28 -21.78 18.59
CA TYR A 96 11.82 -21.37 19.91
C TYR A 96 12.22 -22.36 21.01
N ASP A 97 13.15 -21.96 21.88
CA ASP A 97 13.43 -22.68 23.13
C ASP A 97 13.76 -21.68 24.24
N PRO A 98 13.03 -21.70 25.38
CA PRO A 98 13.33 -20.86 26.54
C PRO A 98 14.77 -20.97 27.08
N ARG A 99 15.52 -22.01 26.68
CA ARG A 99 16.90 -22.28 27.10
C ARG A 99 17.95 -21.97 26.03
N LEU A 100 17.58 -21.27 24.95
CA LEU A 100 18.53 -20.85 23.92
C LEU A 100 19.78 -20.19 24.54
N ASN A 101 20.96 -20.53 24.01
CA ASN A 101 22.29 -20.09 24.46
C ASN A 101 22.84 -20.67 25.78
N THR A 102 22.11 -21.53 26.48
CA THR A 102 22.58 -22.11 27.76
C THR A 102 23.36 -23.42 27.62
N THR A 103 23.29 -24.09 26.47
CA THR A 103 23.93 -25.39 26.22
C THR A 103 24.71 -25.41 24.90
N GLU A 104 25.83 -26.13 24.87
CA GLU A 104 26.70 -26.25 23.69
C GLU A 104 25.96 -26.85 22.47
N ASP A 105 25.02 -27.77 22.72
CA ASP A 105 24.15 -28.37 21.70
C ASP A 105 23.25 -27.36 20.98
N THR A 106 22.71 -26.36 21.69
CA THR A 106 21.86 -25.33 21.06
C THR A 106 22.66 -24.43 20.11
N LYS A 107 23.92 -24.12 20.45
CA LYS A 107 24.82 -23.33 19.59
C LYS A 107 25.24 -24.09 18.34
N GLN A 108 25.54 -25.38 18.49
CA GLN A 108 25.94 -26.23 17.37
C GLN A 108 24.77 -26.49 16.41
N THR A 109 23.57 -26.75 16.94
CA THR A 109 22.38 -26.95 16.09
C THR A 109 21.96 -25.66 15.40
N ALA A 110 22.10 -24.50 16.07
CA ALA A 110 21.88 -23.19 15.44
C ALA A 110 22.83 -22.97 14.23
N LYS A 111 24.09 -23.40 14.35
CA LYS A 111 25.06 -23.33 13.25
C LYS A 111 24.66 -24.24 12.08
N GLU A 112 24.23 -25.47 12.38
CA GLU A 112 23.82 -26.45 11.35
C GLU A 112 22.50 -26.04 10.66
N LEU A 113 21.55 -25.43 11.37
CA LEU A 113 20.33 -24.90 10.75
C LEU A 113 20.62 -23.70 9.84
N ARG A 114 21.64 -22.89 10.16
CA ARG A 114 22.11 -21.81 9.27
C ARG A 114 22.70 -22.32 7.95
N GLU A 115 23.09 -23.59 7.88
CA GLU A 115 23.47 -24.23 6.61
C GLU A 115 22.25 -24.58 5.74
N ILE A 116 21.06 -24.72 6.35
CA ILE A 116 19.80 -25.01 5.65
C ILE A 116 19.18 -23.72 5.12
N ASN A 117 19.01 -22.74 6.02
CA ASN A 117 18.48 -21.41 5.72
C ASN A 117 19.35 -20.41 6.48
N ASN A 118 19.96 -19.44 5.79
CA ASN A 118 20.84 -18.46 6.43
C ASN A 118 20.12 -17.60 7.48
N TYR A 119 18.80 -17.45 7.36
CA TYR A 119 17.93 -16.63 8.19
C TYR A 119 17.13 -17.50 9.16
N VAL A 120 17.84 -18.16 10.09
CA VAL A 120 17.21 -18.81 11.24
C VAL A 120 16.96 -17.80 12.34
N ILE A 121 15.71 -17.68 12.76
CA ILE A 121 15.29 -16.72 13.79
C ILE A 121 15.17 -17.47 15.11
N PHE A 122 15.83 -16.94 16.14
CA PHE A 122 15.90 -17.57 17.46
C PHE A 122 15.11 -16.72 18.47
N HIS A 123 14.12 -17.32 19.11
CA HIS A 123 13.34 -16.67 20.17
C HIS A 123 13.46 -17.45 21.48
N SER A 124 13.85 -16.75 22.56
CA SER A 124 13.83 -17.30 23.92
C SER A 124 12.53 -16.98 24.66
N ASP A 125 11.84 -15.88 24.31
CA ASP A 125 10.57 -15.49 24.91
C ASP A 125 9.37 -16.00 24.09
N GLN A 126 8.31 -16.45 24.78
CA GLN A 126 7.14 -17.05 24.13
C GLN A 126 6.28 -15.99 23.43
N LEU A 127 6.04 -14.85 24.07
CA LEU A 127 5.14 -13.81 23.55
C LEU A 127 5.78 -13.15 22.33
N GLU A 128 7.08 -12.84 22.42
CA GLU A 128 7.82 -12.31 21.27
C GLU A 128 7.79 -13.25 20.07
N CYS A 129 7.91 -14.57 20.30
CA CYS A 129 7.83 -15.57 19.24
C CYS A 129 6.45 -15.58 18.58
N ILE A 130 5.37 -15.53 19.36
CA ILE A 130 3.99 -15.54 18.86
C ILE A 130 3.69 -14.26 18.08
N ASP A 131 4.06 -13.10 18.61
CA ASP A 131 3.86 -11.81 17.94
C ASP A 131 4.65 -11.76 16.63
N PHE A 132 5.87 -12.29 16.63
CA PHE A 132 6.67 -12.41 15.42
C PHE A 132 6.02 -13.35 14.38
N ILE A 133 5.57 -14.54 14.79
CA ILE A 133 4.82 -15.48 13.93
C ILE A 133 3.57 -14.81 13.34
N LYS A 134 2.83 -14.02 14.13
CA LYS A 134 1.63 -13.30 13.68
C LYS A 134 1.95 -12.14 12.73
N SER A 135 3.15 -11.56 12.84
CA SER A 135 3.62 -10.47 11.97
C SER A 135 3.96 -10.95 10.55
N ILE A 136 4.32 -12.23 10.39
CA ILE A 136 4.64 -12.83 9.10
C ILE A 136 3.34 -13.13 8.35
N LYS A 137 3.19 -12.56 7.15
CA LYS A 137 2.00 -12.73 6.31
C LYS A 137 2.21 -13.62 5.09
N ASP A 138 3.34 -13.46 4.40
CA ASP A 138 3.54 -14.02 3.05
C ASP A 138 4.55 -15.18 2.99
N GLU A 139 4.99 -15.68 4.14
CA GLU A 139 5.99 -16.75 4.23
C GLU A 139 5.47 -17.96 5.03
N LYS A 140 5.95 -19.15 4.70
CA LYS A 140 5.63 -20.38 5.42
C LYS A 140 6.61 -20.59 6.57
N ILE A 141 6.11 -20.83 7.76
CA ILE A 141 6.91 -20.93 8.99
C ILE A 141 7.21 -22.39 9.29
N PHE A 142 8.49 -22.66 9.48
CA PHE A 142 9.02 -23.93 9.95
C PHE A 142 9.48 -23.71 11.38
N LEU A 143 8.77 -24.27 12.34
CA LEU A 143 9.04 -24.04 13.76
C LEU A 143 9.74 -25.24 14.38
N VAL A 144 10.92 -25.01 14.95
CA VAL A 144 11.63 -25.96 15.81
C VAL A 144 11.41 -25.56 17.27
N THR A 145 10.94 -26.47 18.11
CA THR A 145 10.74 -26.18 19.54
C THR A 145 10.97 -27.39 20.45
N SER A 146 11.06 -27.18 21.76
CA SER A 146 11.17 -28.27 22.74
C SER A 146 9.79 -28.81 23.14
N GLY A 147 9.71 -30.07 23.60
CA GLY A 147 8.41 -30.67 23.95
C GLY A 147 7.63 -29.91 25.03
N LYS A 148 8.32 -29.32 26.02
CA LYS A 148 7.66 -28.51 27.06
C LYS A 148 7.12 -27.20 26.49
N ALA A 149 7.91 -26.53 25.65
CA ALA A 149 7.52 -25.30 24.96
C ALA A 149 6.37 -25.54 23.97
N ALA A 150 6.38 -26.66 23.25
CA ALA A 150 5.30 -27.03 22.32
C ALA A 150 3.94 -27.12 23.02
N SER A 151 3.90 -27.67 24.24
CA SER A 151 2.63 -27.84 24.97
C SER A 151 1.92 -26.52 25.31
N THR A 152 2.65 -25.41 25.44
CA THR A 152 2.09 -24.08 25.70
C THR A 152 1.95 -23.25 24.43
N LEU A 153 2.89 -23.38 23.49
CA LEU A 153 2.93 -22.57 22.26
C LEU A 153 1.91 -23.03 21.21
N LEU A 154 1.78 -24.34 20.97
CA LEU A 154 0.97 -24.88 19.88
C LEU A 154 -0.49 -24.40 19.88
N PRO A 155 -1.23 -24.37 21.02
CA PRO A 155 -2.62 -23.92 21.04
C PRO A 155 -2.84 -22.50 20.50
N GLU A 156 -1.83 -21.62 20.56
CA GLU A 156 -1.96 -20.21 20.15
C GLU A 156 -1.59 -19.95 18.69
N ILE A 157 -0.83 -20.85 18.05
CA ILE A 157 -0.28 -20.63 16.70
C ILE A 157 -0.76 -21.64 15.65
N ILE A 158 -1.35 -22.76 16.07
CA ILE A 158 -1.66 -23.87 15.15
C ILE A 158 -2.72 -23.52 14.09
N GLU A 159 -3.62 -22.59 14.39
CA GLU A 159 -4.67 -22.15 13.47
C GLU A 159 -4.17 -21.10 12.45
N LEU A 160 -2.93 -20.62 12.62
CA LEU A 160 -2.34 -19.63 11.72
C LEU A 160 -1.91 -20.29 10.41
N LYS A 161 -2.49 -19.87 9.29
CA LYS A 161 -2.21 -20.39 7.93
C LYS A 161 -0.73 -20.29 7.52
N GLN A 162 0.02 -19.36 8.12
CA GLN A 162 1.45 -19.21 7.87
C GLN A 162 2.30 -20.31 8.55
N VAL A 163 1.82 -20.99 9.59
CA VAL A 163 2.57 -22.08 10.25
C VAL A 163 2.39 -23.37 9.47
N ASP A 164 3.42 -23.76 8.73
CA ASP A 164 3.36 -24.92 7.84
C ASP A 164 3.77 -26.22 8.54
N SER A 165 4.94 -26.22 9.16
CA SER A 165 5.61 -27.42 9.65
C SER A 165 6.24 -27.20 11.02
N ILE A 166 5.93 -28.08 11.98
CA ILE A 166 6.44 -28.00 13.34
C ILE A 166 7.28 -29.24 13.67
N PHE A 167 8.45 -29.02 14.27
CA PHE A 167 9.42 -30.04 14.65
C PHE A 167 9.69 -29.92 16.15
N ILE A 168 9.44 -31.00 16.90
CA ILE A 168 9.76 -31.02 18.33
C ILE A 168 11.12 -31.71 18.53
N PHE A 169 12.06 -31.04 19.17
CA PHE A 169 13.34 -31.62 19.58
C PHE A 169 13.32 -31.93 21.09
N CYS A 170 13.33 -33.21 21.46
CA CYS A 170 13.23 -33.65 22.86
C CYS A 170 13.76 -35.06 23.09
N TRP A 171 14.39 -35.30 24.24
CA TRP A 171 14.87 -36.64 24.65
C TRP A 171 13.77 -37.58 25.20
N LYS A 172 12.55 -37.07 25.49
CA LYS A 172 11.41 -37.83 26.06
C LYS A 172 10.26 -37.90 25.05
N ILE A 173 10.36 -38.80 24.06
CA ILE A 173 9.34 -38.94 23.01
C ILE A 173 7.97 -39.35 23.58
N GLU A 174 7.94 -40.38 24.42
CA GLU A 174 6.72 -41.00 24.96
C GLU A 174 5.79 -40.00 25.65
N LYS A 175 6.36 -38.98 26.30
CA LYS A 175 5.61 -37.95 27.03
C LYS A 175 4.80 -37.02 26.11
N TYR A 176 5.26 -36.81 24.88
CA TYR A 176 4.69 -35.82 23.96
C TYR A 176 4.07 -36.46 22.72
N GLN A 177 3.97 -37.79 22.69
CA GLN A 177 3.45 -38.54 21.55
C GLN A 177 1.98 -38.22 21.27
N ASP A 178 1.19 -37.88 22.30
CA ASP A 178 -0.20 -37.43 22.16
C ASP A 178 -0.32 -36.14 21.31
N LEU A 179 0.71 -35.28 21.29
CA LEU A 179 0.71 -34.07 20.47
C LEU A 179 0.71 -34.40 18.96
N LEU A 180 1.31 -35.53 18.55
CA LEU A 180 1.33 -35.98 17.15
C LEU A 180 -0.06 -36.40 16.65
N GLN A 181 -0.91 -36.88 17.55
CA GLN A 181 -2.30 -37.23 17.20
C GLN A 181 -3.21 -36.00 17.24
N ARG A 182 -2.86 -34.99 18.05
CA ARG A 182 -3.69 -33.80 18.27
C ARG A 182 -3.49 -32.71 17.21
N TYR A 183 -2.30 -32.60 16.62
CA TYR A 183 -1.93 -31.48 15.75
C TYR A 183 -1.37 -31.97 14.42
N GLU A 184 -2.08 -31.68 13.32
CA GLU A 184 -1.72 -32.16 11.97
C GLU A 184 -0.45 -31.51 11.39
N SER A 185 -0.14 -30.25 11.73
CA SER A 185 1.09 -29.57 11.27
C SER A 185 2.35 -30.00 12.04
N LEU A 186 2.23 -30.89 13.03
CA LEU A 186 3.37 -31.46 13.74
C LEU A 186 4.00 -32.60 12.92
N VAL A 187 5.14 -32.31 12.29
CA VAL A 187 5.86 -33.26 11.42
C VAL A 187 6.46 -34.42 12.23
N GLY A 188 6.99 -34.16 13.42
CA GLY A 188 7.65 -35.19 14.20
C GLY A 188 8.26 -34.73 15.52
N ILE A 189 8.61 -35.72 16.34
CA ILE A 189 9.40 -35.56 17.56
C ILE A 189 10.75 -36.25 17.34
N TYR A 190 11.84 -35.53 17.56
CA TYR A 190 13.19 -35.94 17.22
C TYR A 190 14.08 -35.91 18.46
N THR A 191 14.85 -36.98 18.66
CA THR A 191 15.87 -37.09 19.72
C THR A 191 17.27 -36.84 19.21
N ASP A 192 17.51 -37.11 17.92
CA ASP A 192 18.80 -36.97 17.26
C ASP A 192 18.81 -35.72 16.37
N ARG A 193 19.91 -34.97 16.47
CA ARG A 193 20.10 -33.71 15.75
C ARG A 193 20.19 -33.92 14.24
N SER A 194 20.94 -34.92 13.79
CA SER A 194 21.13 -35.21 12.36
C SER A 194 19.80 -35.60 11.71
N ILE A 195 18.99 -36.39 12.41
CA ILE A 195 17.65 -36.78 11.94
C ILE A 195 16.71 -35.57 11.86
N LEU A 196 16.73 -34.69 12.87
CA LEU A 196 15.96 -33.44 12.84
C LEU A 196 16.34 -32.57 11.63
N ILE A 197 17.63 -32.34 11.44
CA ILE A 197 18.17 -31.52 10.35
C ILE A 197 17.78 -32.10 8.99
N ASN A 198 17.89 -33.41 8.80
CA ASN A 198 17.47 -34.07 7.57
C ASN A 198 15.96 -33.95 7.34
N ALA A 199 15.14 -34.13 8.39
CA ALA A 199 13.70 -33.96 8.27
C ALA A 199 13.30 -32.52 7.90
N ILE A 200 13.97 -31.51 8.45
CA ILE A 200 13.75 -30.11 8.08
C ILE A 200 14.13 -29.89 6.61
N LYS A 201 15.31 -30.36 6.17
CA LYS A 201 15.74 -30.27 4.76
C LYS A 201 14.73 -30.90 3.82
N GLU A 202 14.28 -32.11 4.12
CA GLU A 202 13.31 -32.82 3.28
C GLU A 202 11.98 -32.08 3.15
N ASN A 203 11.47 -31.47 4.22
CA ASN A 203 10.21 -30.72 4.18
C ASN A 203 10.37 -29.35 3.51
N VAL A 204 11.51 -28.68 3.70
CA VAL A 204 11.85 -27.45 2.99
C VAL A 204 11.94 -27.72 1.49
N ASP A 205 12.65 -28.78 1.08
CA ASP A 205 12.77 -29.19 -0.32
C ASP A 205 11.41 -29.58 -0.91
N LEU A 206 10.56 -30.26 -0.14
CA LEU A 206 9.21 -30.60 -0.56
C LEU A 206 8.41 -29.33 -0.83
N LEU A 207 8.36 -28.41 0.14
CA LEU A 207 7.63 -27.15 0.01
C LEU A 207 8.15 -26.29 -1.16
N GLN A 208 9.47 -26.20 -1.33
CA GLN A 208 10.06 -25.49 -2.47
C GLN A 208 9.66 -26.12 -3.82
N LYS A 209 9.59 -27.45 -3.91
CA LYS A 209 9.14 -28.16 -5.12
C LYS A 209 7.63 -28.04 -5.38
N GLN A 210 6.83 -27.85 -4.33
CA GLN A 210 5.39 -27.59 -4.41
C GLN A 210 5.08 -26.16 -4.85
N LEU A 211 5.85 -25.19 -4.38
CA LEU A 211 5.65 -23.77 -4.60
C LEU A 211 5.92 -23.27 -6.03
N ASN A 212 6.16 -24.15 -7.00
CA ASN A 212 6.18 -23.78 -8.42
C ASN A 212 4.74 -23.56 -8.88
N ALA A 213 4.22 -22.36 -8.58
CA ALA A 213 2.86 -21.97 -8.91
C ALA A 213 2.67 -21.82 -10.42
N PHE A 214 1.46 -22.10 -10.88
CA PHE A 214 0.98 -21.73 -12.20
C PHE A 214 0.20 -20.42 -12.10
N SER A 215 0.41 -19.53 -13.07
CA SER A 215 -0.48 -18.38 -13.30
C SER A 215 -1.58 -18.80 -14.26
N PHE A 216 -2.83 -18.44 -13.94
CA PHE A 216 -3.99 -18.80 -14.74
C PHE A 216 -4.42 -17.63 -15.61
N TYR A 217 -4.90 -17.93 -16.81
CA TYR A 217 -5.56 -16.94 -17.65
C TYR A 217 -7.06 -17.16 -17.64
N ASN A 218 -7.82 -16.19 -17.13
CA ASN A 218 -9.28 -16.25 -17.01
C ASN A 218 -9.99 -15.92 -18.34
N GLY A 219 -9.62 -16.64 -19.41
CA GLY A 219 -10.05 -16.37 -20.78
C GLY A 219 -11.54 -16.62 -21.08
N HIS A 220 -12.30 -17.26 -20.16
CA HIS A 220 -13.75 -17.41 -20.32
C HIS A 220 -14.53 -16.13 -19.93
N GLU A 221 -13.97 -15.32 -19.03
CA GLU A 221 -14.64 -14.16 -18.43
C GLU A 221 -14.07 -12.83 -18.93
N GLU A 222 -12.82 -12.82 -19.41
CA GLU A 222 -12.12 -11.61 -19.83
C GLU A 222 -12.11 -11.46 -21.35
N LYS A 223 -12.84 -10.45 -21.85
CA LYS A 223 -12.85 -10.10 -23.28
C LYS A 223 -11.97 -8.89 -23.60
N ALA A 224 -11.68 -8.04 -22.62
CA ALA A 224 -10.78 -6.90 -22.76
C ALA A 224 -9.34 -7.26 -22.34
N ILE A 225 -8.40 -7.16 -23.27
CA ILE A 225 -6.98 -7.42 -23.00
C ILE A 225 -6.28 -6.23 -22.30
N ARG A 226 -6.91 -5.05 -22.30
CA ARG A 226 -6.30 -3.83 -21.72
C ARG A 226 -6.37 -3.78 -20.20
N ASP A 227 -7.45 -4.27 -19.60
CA ASP A 227 -7.71 -4.24 -18.16
C ASP A 227 -7.98 -5.66 -17.66
N LEU A 228 -6.87 -6.35 -17.45
CA LEU A 228 -6.81 -7.73 -16.99
C LEU A 228 -7.12 -7.79 -15.48
N SER A 229 -7.72 -8.88 -15.01
CA SER A 229 -7.67 -9.18 -13.58
C SER A 229 -6.22 -9.32 -13.11
N GLN A 230 -5.99 -9.24 -11.80
CA GLN A 230 -4.66 -9.43 -11.23
C GLN A 230 -4.05 -10.77 -11.67
N GLU A 231 -4.84 -11.84 -11.67
CA GLU A 231 -4.40 -13.18 -12.05
C GLU A 231 -4.00 -13.26 -13.54
N SER A 232 -4.82 -12.73 -14.45
CA SER A 232 -4.46 -12.66 -15.87
C SER A 232 -3.31 -11.70 -16.15
N ALA A 233 -3.14 -10.64 -15.35
CA ALA A 233 -2.00 -9.74 -15.46
C ALA A 233 -0.69 -10.46 -15.04
N GLU A 234 -0.73 -11.28 -13.99
CA GLU A 234 0.39 -12.16 -13.60
C GLU A 234 0.71 -13.17 -14.72
N PHE A 235 -0.30 -13.79 -15.33
CA PHE A 235 -0.09 -14.64 -16.50
C PHE A 235 0.64 -13.90 -17.63
N ILE A 236 0.16 -12.72 -18.02
CA ILE A 236 0.79 -11.90 -19.08
C ILE A 236 2.19 -11.45 -18.67
N TRP A 237 2.43 -11.16 -17.39
CA TRP A 237 3.75 -10.81 -16.87
C TRP A 237 4.78 -11.89 -17.22
N PHE A 238 4.47 -13.17 -16.94
CA PHE A 238 5.37 -14.29 -17.24
C PHE A 238 5.58 -14.48 -18.75
N GLN A 239 4.57 -14.16 -19.59
CA GLN A 239 4.71 -14.21 -21.04
C GLN A 239 5.65 -13.12 -21.59
N LEU A 240 5.63 -11.92 -21.01
CA LEU A 240 6.46 -10.80 -21.46
C LEU A 240 7.87 -10.82 -20.85
N PHE A 241 8.00 -11.34 -19.63
CA PHE A 241 9.23 -11.28 -18.84
C PHE A 241 10.43 -11.91 -19.58
N LYS A 242 10.24 -13.08 -20.20
CA LYS A 242 11.29 -13.78 -20.97
C LYS A 242 11.87 -12.88 -22.07
N ASP A 243 11.02 -12.22 -22.84
CA ASP A 243 11.48 -11.34 -23.93
C ASP A 243 12.20 -10.09 -23.41
N VAL A 244 11.79 -9.59 -22.25
CA VAL A 244 12.41 -8.43 -21.59
C VAL A 244 13.79 -8.80 -21.04
N ILE A 245 13.91 -9.90 -20.29
CA ILE A 245 15.18 -10.30 -19.68
C ILE A 245 16.23 -10.67 -20.73
N LEU A 246 15.83 -11.27 -21.86
CA LEU A 246 16.72 -11.60 -22.98
C LEU A 246 17.24 -10.36 -23.73
N ARG A 247 16.61 -9.19 -23.56
CA ARG A 247 17.07 -7.92 -24.15
C ARG A 247 17.98 -7.12 -23.22
N MET A 248 18.01 -7.45 -21.93
CA MET A 248 18.91 -6.80 -20.98
C MET A 248 20.38 -7.14 -21.30
N PRO A 249 21.33 -6.24 -21.03
CA PRO A 249 22.75 -6.52 -21.19
C PRO A 249 23.24 -7.64 -20.25
N THR A 250 23.78 -8.70 -20.83
CA THR A 250 24.35 -9.86 -20.09
C THR A 250 25.89 -9.84 -20.14
N ASN A 251 26.49 -8.68 -19.94
CA ASN A 251 27.95 -8.49 -20.04
C ASN A 251 28.68 -8.95 -18.76
N SER A 252 30.01 -8.82 -18.73
CA SER A 252 30.83 -9.18 -17.56
C SER A 252 30.42 -8.46 -16.28
N ASN A 253 29.93 -7.22 -16.38
CA ASN A 253 29.41 -6.47 -15.24
C ASN A 253 28.15 -7.12 -14.65
N ALA A 254 27.25 -7.65 -15.49
CA ALA A 254 26.09 -8.40 -15.00
C ALA A 254 26.50 -9.68 -14.24
N LYS A 255 27.56 -10.38 -14.70
CA LYS A 255 28.14 -11.52 -13.99
C LYS A 255 28.73 -11.11 -12.63
N GLU A 256 29.45 -9.99 -12.58
CA GLU A 256 30.04 -9.47 -11.34
C GLU A 256 28.98 -9.07 -10.32
N GLN A 257 27.93 -8.37 -10.76
CA GLN A 257 26.78 -8.03 -9.92
C GLN A 257 26.10 -9.27 -9.34
N LEU A 258 25.88 -10.31 -10.16
CA LEU A 258 25.36 -11.60 -9.69
C LEU A 258 26.23 -12.19 -8.57
N ILE A 259 27.55 -12.25 -8.79
CA ILE A 259 28.50 -12.83 -7.84
C ILE A 259 28.51 -12.04 -6.52
N GLN A 260 28.56 -10.71 -6.61
CA GLN A 260 28.57 -9.85 -5.43
C GLN A 260 27.28 -10.01 -4.61
N PHE A 261 26.12 -10.01 -5.28
CA PHE A 261 24.84 -10.28 -4.64
C PHE A 261 24.83 -11.62 -3.91
N CYS A 262 25.32 -12.69 -4.56
CA CYS A 262 25.35 -14.02 -3.95
C CYS A 262 26.29 -14.09 -2.73
N ARG A 263 27.44 -13.41 -2.78
CA ARG A 263 28.38 -13.33 -1.64
C ARG A 263 27.74 -12.61 -0.45
N GLU A 264 27.07 -11.49 -0.71
CA GLU A 264 26.36 -10.75 0.34
C GLU A 264 25.21 -11.56 0.93
N TYR A 265 24.45 -12.25 0.08
CA TYR A 265 23.35 -13.11 0.51
C TYR A 265 23.80 -14.27 1.40
N TYR A 266 24.88 -14.94 1.02
CA TYR A 266 25.43 -16.11 1.73
C TYR A 266 26.48 -15.74 2.77
N ARG A 267 26.53 -14.48 3.24
CA ARG A 267 27.54 -14.00 4.18
C ARG A 267 27.62 -14.90 5.42
N GLY A 268 28.78 -15.54 5.60
CA GLY A 268 29.03 -16.47 6.71
C GLY A 268 28.76 -17.95 6.42
N ASN A 269 28.26 -18.31 5.22
CA ASN A 269 28.09 -19.68 4.76
C ASN A 269 29.28 -20.11 3.87
N GLN A 270 30.28 -20.75 4.48
CA GLN A 270 31.53 -21.10 3.79
C GLN A 270 31.33 -22.08 2.63
N LYS A 271 30.33 -22.98 2.73
CA LYS A 271 30.03 -23.96 1.68
C LYS A 271 29.59 -23.25 0.41
N GLU A 272 28.64 -22.32 0.52
CA GLU A 272 28.18 -21.57 -0.65
C GLU A 272 29.21 -20.57 -1.16
N TYR A 273 30.04 -19.97 -0.31
CA TYR A 273 31.18 -19.16 -0.76
C TYR A 273 32.13 -19.94 -1.67
N ASN A 274 32.47 -21.18 -1.30
CA ASN A 274 33.31 -22.04 -2.14
C ASN A 274 32.63 -22.36 -3.49
N ASN A 275 31.31 -22.59 -3.50
CA ASN A 275 30.54 -22.80 -4.72
C ASN A 275 30.54 -21.54 -5.61
N ILE A 276 30.40 -20.35 -5.01
CA ILE A 276 30.43 -19.07 -5.72
C ILE A 276 31.81 -18.81 -6.34
N ASP A 277 32.89 -19.08 -5.61
CA ASP A 277 34.26 -18.94 -6.12
C ASP A 277 34.54 -19.93 -7.26
N GLU A 278 34.04 -21.16 -7.17
CA GLU A 278 34.10 -22.14 -8.25
C GLU A 278 33.33 -21.66 -9.49
N PHE A 279 32.12 -21.12 -9.29
CA PHE A 279 31.31 -20.55 -10.36
C PHE A 279 32.02 -19.37 -11.05
N GLU A 280 32.55 -18.41 -10.28
CA GLU A 280 33.25 -17.25 -10.81
C GLU A 280 34.40 -17.64 -11.74
N ARG A 281 35.23 -18.61 -11.32
CA ARG A 281 36.42 -19.06 -12.05
C ARG A 281 36.12 -19.97 -13.23
N SER A 282 35.14 -20.85 -13.11
CA SER A 282 34.95 -21.98 -14.04
C SER A 282 33.71 -21.90 -14.93
N TYR A 283 32.80 -20.93 -14.68
CA TYR A 283 31.54 -20.84 -15.42
C TYR A 283 31.76 -20.63 -16.92
N LYS A 284 31.05 -21.44 -17.70
CA LYS A 284 30.93 -21.33 -19.15
C LYS A 284 29.45 -21.44 -19.51
N LYS A 285 29.03 -20.75 -20.56
CA LYS A 285 27.64 -20.72 -21.04
C LYS A 285 27.09 -22.13 -21.31
N GLU A 286 27.90 -23.03 -21.85
CA GLU A 286 27.49 -24.41 -22.14
C GLU A 286 27.24 -25.25 -20.88
N LYS A 287 27.70 -24.79 -19.71
CA LYS A 287 27.49 -25.46 -18.41
C LYS A 287 26.37 -24.82 -17.58
N CYS A 288 25.58 -23.89 -18.13
CA CYS A 288 24.51 -23.24 -17.37
C CYS A 288 23.48 -24.23 -16.80
N ILE A 289 23.10 -25.27 -17.56
CA ILE A 289 22.17 -26.31 -17.13
C ILE A 289 22.76 -27.11 -15.97
N PHE A 290 24.03 -27.52 -16.07
CA PHE A 290 24.73 -28.21 -14.98
C PHE A 290 24.65 -27.39 -13.68
N TRP A 291 24.99 -26.10 -13.75
CA TRP A 291 24.93 -25.19 -12.61
C TRP A 291 23.51 -24.97 -12.08
N TYR A 292 22.51 -24.94 -12.95
CA TYR A 292 21.11 -24.81 -12.55
C TYR A 292 20.60 -26.06 -11.84
N THR A 293 20.97 -27.25 -12.30
CA THR A 293 20.53 -28.51 -11.68
C THR A 293 21.34 -28.91 -10.46
N ARG A 294 22.49 -28.27 -10.23
CA ARG A 294 23.36 -28.56 -9.10
C ARG A 294 22.74 -28.03 -7.81
N GLU A 295 22.85 -28.78 -6.72
CA GLU A 295 22.37 -28.34 -5.39
C GLU A 295 23.27 -27.21 -4.83
N THR A 296 23.12 -26.00 -5.40
CA THR A 296 23.91 -24.80 -5.10
C THR A 296 23.02 -23.56 -5.00
N PHE A 297 23.62 -22.43 -4.63
CA PHE A 297 22.96 -21.12 -4.56
C PHE A 297 22.12 -20.74 -5.80
N LEU A 298 22.51 -21.12 -7.02
CA LEU A 298 21.83 -20.67 -8.24
C LEU A 298 20.41 -21.21 -8.38
N TYR A 299 20.21 -22.53 -8.20
CA TYR A 299 18.88 -23.12 -8.27
C TYR A 299 17.93 -22.46 -7.26
N LYS A 300 18.39 -22.30 -6.02
CA LYS A 300 17.61 -21.76 -4.91
C LYS A 300 17.22 -20.30 -5.17
N LEU A 301 18.21 -19.45 -5.47
CA LEU A 301 17.98 -18.01 -5.61
C LEU A 301 17.23 -17.65 -6.90
N VAL A 302 17.51 -18.32 -8.02
CA VAL A 302 16.81 -18.04 -9.29
C VAL A 302 15.34 -18.44 -9.20
N ASN A 303 15.03 -19.66 -8.73
CA ASN A 303 13.65 -20.10 -8.62
C ASN A 303 12.86 -19.30 -7.58
N LYS A 304 13.53 -18.89 -6.50
CA LYS A 304 12.92 -17.98 -5.53
C LYS A 304 12.62 -16.62 -6.16
N ALA A 305 13.58 -15.99 -6.84
CA ALA A 305 13.39 -14.69 -7.48
C ALA A 305 12.23 -14.71 -8.50
N LEU A 306 12.10 -15.82 -9.25
CA LEU A 306 10.98 -16.05 -10.18
C LEU A 306 9.64 -16.18 -9.44
N ARG A 307 9.61 -16.96 -8.35
CA ARG A 307 8.40 -17.18 -7.55
C ARG A 307 7.93 -15.92 -6.82
N THR A 308 8.85 -15.12 -6.28
CA THR A 308 8.52 -13.88 -5.56
C THR A 308 8.37 -12.69 -6.49
N GLU A 309 8.62 -12.88 -7.79
CA GLU A 309 8.65 -11.80 -8.80
C GLU A 309 9.55 -10.62 -8.36
N ASP A 310 10.66 -10.91 -7.68
CA ASP A 310 11.55 -9.88 -7.15
C ASP A 310 12.39 -9.31 -8.30
N MET A 311 11.99 -8.16 -8.81
CA MET A 311 12.64 -7.50 -9.94
C MET A 311 14.10 -7.13 -9.70
N ALA A 312 14.51 -6.84 -8.45
CA ALA A 312 15.90 -6.57 -8.14
C ALA A 312 16.75 -7.85 -8.27
N GLN A 313 16.28 -8.95 -7.68
CA GLN A 313 16.97 -10.24 -7.76
C GLN A 313 16.97 -10.78 -9.19
N LEU A 314 15.83 -10.73 -9.90
CA LEU A 314 15.73 -11.14 -11.29
C LEU A 314 16.70 -10.35 -12.19
N HIS A 315 16.86 -9.06 -11.91
CA HIS A 315 17.88 -8.25 -12.58
C HIS A 315 19.30 -8.74 -12.27
N MET A 316 19.64 -9.04 -11.01
CA MET A 316 20.94 -9.63 -10.66
C MET A 316 21.20 -10.96 -11.39
N PHE A 317 20.17 -11.79 -11.56
CA PHE A 317 20.29 -13.10 -12.22
C PHE A 317 20.17 -13.08 -13.75
N ARG A 318 19.95 -11.91 -14.38
CA ARG A 318 19.71 -11.78 -15.83
C ARG A 318 20.77 -12.45 -16.71
N PHE A 319 22.03 -12.35 -16.28
CA PHE A 319 23.17 -12.99 -16.95
C PHE A 319 22.98 -14.50 -17.08
N PHE A 320 22.65 -15.15 -15.96
CA PHE A 320 22.50 -16.60 -15.90
C PHE A 320 21.18 -17.08 -16.53
N ILE A 321 20.07 -16.36 -16.26
CA ILE A 321 18.75 -16.69 -16.82
C ILE A 321 18.79 -16.65 -18.35
N ALA A 322 19.39 -15.62 -18.94
CA ALA A 322 19.50 -15.51 -20.39
C ALA A 322 20.34 -16.63 -21.03
N ASP A 323 21.46 -17.01 -20.39
CA ASP A 323 22.28 -18.12 -20.83
C ASP A 323 21.51 -19.46 -20.78
N LEU A 324 20.76 -19.69 -19.69
CA LEU A 324 19.95 -20.89 -19.50
C LEU A 324 18.85 -21.01 -20.56
N SER A 325 18.03 -19.98 -20.75
CA SER A 325 16.98 -19.96 -21.78
C SER A 325 17.56 -20.14 -23.19
N LEU A 326 18.68 -19.49 -23.53
CA LEU A 326 19.29 -19.63 -24.86
C LEU A 326 19.86 -21.04 -25.09
N HIS A 327 20.45 -21.65 -24.06
CA HIS A 327 20.97 -23.01 -24.16
C HIS A 327 19.83 -24.02 -24.31
N LEU A 328 18.73 -23.88 -23.55
CA LEU A 328 17.53 -24.70 -23.70
C LEU A 328 16.94 -24.57 -25.11
N ALA A 329 16.84 -23.35 -25.66
CA ALA A 329 16.39 -23.11 -27.03
C ALA A 329 17.28 -23.81 -28.08
N THR A 330 18.60 -23.82 -27.85
CA THR A 330 19.56 -24.50 -28.73
C THR A 330 19.40 -26.01 -28.69
N LEU A 331 19.21 -26.60 -27.50
CA LEU A 331 18.98 -28.03 -27.34
C LEU A 331 17.61 -28.46 -27.89
N HIS A 332 16.57 -27.66 -27.67
CA HIS A 332 15.23 -27.89 -28.22
C HIS A 332 15.27 -28.01 -29.74
N LYS A 333 15.95 -27.07 -30.43
CA LYS A 333 16.11 -27.12 -31.89
C LYS A 333 16.81 -28.41 -32.37
N LYS A 334 17.82 -28.90 -31.64
CA LYS A 334 18.53 -30.15 -31.98
C LYS A 334 17.66 -31.40 -31.78
N ASN A 335 16.72 -31.36 -30.85
CA ASN A 335 15.89 -32.52 -30.50
C ASN A 335 14.60 -32.65 -31.33
N ARG A 336 14.20 -31.59 -32.04
CA ARG A 336 12.93 -31.51 -32.79
C ARG A 336 12.82 -32.51 -33.95
N GLU A 337 13.93 -33.09 -34.42
CA GLU A 337 13.96 -33.96 -35.60
C GLU A 337 13.51 -35.42 -35.33
N LYS A 338 13.14 -35.80 -34.09
CA LYS A 338 13.00 -37.22 -33.71
C LYS A 338 11.61 -37.74 -33.35
N ASN A 339 10.63 -36.90 -33.00
CA ASN A 339 9.25 -37.32 -32.67
C ASN A 339 8.30 -36.13 -32.81
N ASP A 340 7.10 -36.35 -33.37
CA ASP A 340 6.09 -35.28 -33.54
C ASP A 340 5.31 -34.97 -32.25
N VAL A 341 5.09 -35.98 -31.41
CA VAL A 341 4.40 -35.86 -30.13
C VAL A 341 5.25 -36.48 -29.02
N VAL A 342 5.41 -35.75 -27.91
CA VAL A 342 6.20 -36.17 -26.75
C VAL A 342 5.32 -36.09 -25.51
N MET A 343 5.23 -37.18 -24.75
CA MET A 343 4.59 -37.21 -23.43
C MET A 343 5.62 -36.96 -22.33
N LEU A 344 5.30 -36.05 -21.43
CA LEU A 344 6.13 -35.68 -20.29
C LEU A 344 5.33 -35.78 -18.99
N TYR A 345 6.00 -36.14 -17.91
CA TYR A 345 5.37 -36.44 -16.63
C TYR A 345 6.01 -35.66 -15.50
N ARG A 346 5.21 -35.16 -14.56
CA ARG A 346 5.70 -34.56 -13.32
C ARG A 346 4.84 -35.02 -12.16
N GLY A 347 5.46 -35.59 -11.13
CA GLY A 347 4.77 -35.97 -9.91
C GLY A 347 5.11 -35.03 -8.76
N LEU A 348 4.09 -34.56 -8.05
CA LEU A 348 4.26 -33.71 -6.88
C LEU A 348 3.06 -33.81 -5.93
N LYS A 349 3.17 -33.11 -4.80
CA LYS A 349 2.08 -32.96 -3.83
C LYS A 349 1.42 -31.59 -4.02
N MET A 350 0.12 -31.55 -4.25
CA MET A 350 -0.62 -30.30 -4.51
C MET A 350 -1.53 -29.97 -3.33
N GLU A 351 -1.68 -28.71 -2.97
CA GLU A 351 -2.65 -28.29 -1.95
C GLU A 351 -4.10 -28.46 -2.43
N ASN A 352 -5.02 -28.77 -1.52
CA ASN A 352 -6.44 -28.97 -1.88
C ASN A 352 -7.08 -27.74 -2.54
N GLU A 353 -6.69 -26.54 -2.12
CA GLU A 353 -7.15 -25.28 -2.73
C GLU A 353 -6.69 -25.16 -4.19
N GLU A 354 -5.43 -25.47 -4.46
CA GLU A 354 -4.86 -25.46 -5.82
C GLU A 354 -5.50 -26.55 -6.70
N LEU A 355 -5.74 -27.75 -6.16
CA LEU A 355 -6.47 -28.80 -6.87
C LEU A 355 -7.86 -28.34 -7.29
N ASN A 356 -8.58 -27.67 -6.40
CA ASN A 356 -9.90 -27.12 -6.70
C ASN A 356 -9.81 -26.08 -7.82
N ARG A 357 -8.78 -25.21 -7.82
CA ARG A 357 -8.53 -24.26 -8.92
C ARG A 357 -8.31 -24.98 -10.26
N PHE A 358 -7.51 -26.05 -10.28
CA PHE A 358 -7.33 -26.86 -11.50
C PHE A 358 -8.64 -27.50 -11.98
N LYS A 359 -9.51 -27.93 -11.05
CA LYS A 359 -10.83 -28.50 -11.38
C LYS A 359 -11.79 -27.45 -11.96
N THR A 360 -11.83 -26.24 -11.41
CA THR A 360 -12.71 -25.16 -11.90
C THR A 360 -12.21 -24.55 -13.20
N SER A 361 -10.91 -24.57 -13.44
CA SER A 361 -10.26 -23.93 -14.61
C SER A 361 -10.01 -24.89 -15.77
N GLN A 362 -10.74 -26.01 -15.87
CA GLN A 362 -10.62 -26.91 -17.02
C GLN A 362 -10.98 -26.18 -18.32
N GLY A 363 -10.17 -26.36 -19.36
CA GLY A 363 -10.30 -25.69 -20.64
C GLY A 363 -9.57 -24.34 -20.75
N THR A 364 -9.10 -23.77 -19.64
CA THR A 364 -8.30 -22.52 -19.65
C THR A 364 -6.81 -22.79 -19.89
N VAL A 365 -6.06 -21.70 -20.06
CA VAL A 365 -4.61 -21.71 -20.27
C VAL A 365 -3.91 -21.28 -18.99
N ILE A 366 -2.82 -21.95 -18.68
CA ILE A 366 -1.93 -21.65 -17.56
C ILE A 366 -0.49 -21.43 -18.05
N ALA A 367 0.28 -20.63 -17.33
CA ALA A 367 1.70 -20.42 -17.56
C ALA A 367 2.51 -20.85 -16.33
N THR A 368 3.73 -21.33 -16.55
CA THR A 368 4.64 -21.64 -15.44
C THR A 368 5.26 -20.38 -14.88
N ASN A 369 5.28 -20.26 -13.54
CA ASN A 369 5.92 -19.13 -12.86
C ASN A 369 7.45 -19.35 -12.73
N GLY A 370 8.09 -19.85 -13.78
CA GLY A 370 9.49 -20.24 -13.80
C GLY A 370 9.79 -21.40 -14.76
N TYR A 371 10.95 -22.03 -14.58
CA TYR A 371 11.32 -23.24 -15.30
C TYR A 371 10.58 -24.46 -14.73
N LEU A 372 10.08 -25.33 -15.60
CA LEU A 372 9.33 -26.52 -15.17
C LEU A 372 10.12 -27.79 -15.48
N SER A 373 10.59 -28.48 -14.44
CA SER A 373 11.25 -29.78 -14.56
C SER A 373 10.21 -30.91 -14.68
N THR A 374 10.44 -31.82 -15.61
CA THR A 374 9.57 -32.96 -15.93
C THR A 374 10.44 -34.17 -16.29
N SER A 375 9.83 -35.36 -16.43
CA SER A 375 10.53 -36.59 -16.81
C SER A 375 9.86 -37.23 -18.03
N LEU A 376 10.67 -37.90 -18.85
CA LEU A 376 10.17 -38.81 -19.90
C LEU A 376 9.58 -40.10 -19.31
N SER A 377 9.92 -40.44 -18.06
CA SER A 377 9.49 -41.67 -17.40
C SER A 377 8.31 -41.41 -16.47
N LYS A 378 7.13 -41.93 -16.83
CA LYS A 378 5.95 -41.92 -15.95
C LYS A 378 6.24 -42.60 -14.60
N LYS A 379 7.05 -43.66 -14.59
CA LYS A 379 7.44 -44.37 -13.36
C LYS A 379 8.19 -43.45 -12.40
N VAL A 380 9.19 -42.71 -12.89
CA VAL A 380 9.97 -41.78 -12.07
C VAL A 380 9.06 -40.69 -11.51
N ALA A 381 8.20 -40.10 -12.34
CA ALA A 381 7.23 -39.11 -11.89
C ALA A 381 6.26 -39.67 -10.83
N MET A 382 5.78 -40.90 -11.00
CA MET A 382 4.92 -41.55 -10.00
C MET A 382 5.62 -41.76 -8.65
N GLU A 383 6.91 -42.13 -8.63
CA GLU A 383 7.69 -42.27 -7.39
C GLU A 383 7.73 -40.94 -6.62
N PHE A 384 7.86 -39.80 -7.31
CA PHE A 384 7.77 -38.47 -6.70
C PHE A 384 6.35 -38.14 -6.20
N ALA A 385 5.31 -38.42 -7.00
CA ALA A 385 3.92 -38.15 -6.62
C ALA A 385 3.48 -38.97 -5.39
N LEU A 386 3.88 -40.23 -5.31
CA LEU A 386 3.50 -41.18 -4.27
C LEU A 386 4.41 -41.14 -3.04
N LYS A 387 5.45 -40.28 -3.04
CA LYS A 387 6.31 -40.10 -1.87
C LYS A 387 5.45 -39.78 -0.63
N SER A 388 5.68 -40.51 0.46
CA SER A 388 4.91 -40.33 1.69
C SER A 388 5.10 -38.92 2.23
N THR A 389 4.00 -38.27 2.61
CA THR A 389 4.02 -36.98 3.30
C THR A 389 3.10 -37.06 4.51
N LYS A 390 3.45 -36.34 5.58
CA LYS A 390 2.62 -36.21 6.78
C LYS A 390 1.63 -35.06 6.69
N ARG A 391 1.74 -34.22 5.65
CA ARG A 391 0.82 -33.11 5.40
C ARG A 391 -0.54 -33.67 4.96
N THR A 392 -1.59 -33.31 5.69
CA THR A 392 -2.99 -33.72 5.44
C THR A 392 -3.69 -32.85 4.41
N ASN A 393 -3.23 -31.61 4.23
CA ASN A 393 -3.81 -30.62 3.31
C ASN A 393 -3.33 -30.74 1.86
N VAL A 394 -2.53 -31.78 1.53
CA VAL A 394 -1.97 -32.00 0.20
C VAL A 394 -2.35 -33.37 -0.35
N VAL A 395 -2.53 -33.44 -1.66
CA VAL A 395 -2.85 -34.66 -2.39
C VAL A 395 -1.72 -35.05 -3.35
N SER A 396 -1.57 -36.35 -3.58
CA SER A 396 -0.70 -36.86 -4.64
C SER A 396 -1.24 -36.46 -6.00
N THR A 397 -0.40 -35.83 -6.83
CA THR A 397 -0.80 -35.37 -8.15
C THR A 397 0.24 -35.78 -9.20
N LEU A 398 -0.23 -36.27 -10.33
CA LEU A 398 0.56 -36.60 -11.51
C LEU A 398 0.12 -35.72 -12.68
N TYR A 399 1.02 -34.90 -13.18
CA TYR A 399 0.83 -34.18 -14.43
C TYR A 399 1.22 -35.07 -15.61
N GLU A 400 0.32 -35.18 -16.58
CA GLU A 400 0.58 -35.77 -17.90
C GLU A 400 0.52 -34.65 -18.92
N ILE A 401 1.67 -34.32 -19.52
CA ILE A 401 1.83 -33.19 -20.43
C ILE A 401 2.06 -33.72 -21.84
N GLU A 402 1.10 -33.50 -22.73
CA GLU A 402 1.22 -33.79 -24.14
C GLU A 402 1.85 -32.60 -24.88
N CYS A 403 2.98 -32.83 -25.54
CA CYS A 403 3.69 -31.84 -26.33
C CYS A 403 3.67 -32.22 -27.81
N ASN A 404 2.76 -31.61 -28.57
CA ASN A 404 2.74 -31.73 -30.03
C ASN A 404 3.64 -30.64 -30.65
N LEU A 405 4.80 -31.04 -31.15
CA LEU A 405 5.84 -30.12 -31.67
C LEU A 405 5.47 -29.48 -33.01
N ASN A 406 4.45 -30.00 -33.70
CA ASN A 406 3.91 -29.45 -34.95
C ASN A 406 2.90 -28.33 -34.71
N GLU A 407 2.08 -28.48 -33.66
CA GLU A 407 1.05 -27.52 -33.28
C GLU A 407 1.59 -26.39 -32.38
N SER A 408 2.47 -26.73 -31.44
CA SER A 408 2.98 -25.80 -30.43
C SER A 408 4.45 -25.49 -30.68
N LYS A 409 4.69 -24.45 -31.49
CA LYS A 409 6.03 -24.11 -32.00
C LYS A 409 6.79 -23.14 -31.10
N SER A 410 6.09 -22.43 -30.21
CA SER A 410 6.70 -21.40 -29.35
C SER A 410 7.21 -21.96 -28.03
N ILE A 411 6.69 -23.11 -27.60
CA ILE A 411 7.10 -23.80 -26.38
C ILE A 411 8.49 -24.41 -26.54
N ILE A 412 9.38 -24.04 -25.63
CA ILE A 412 10.77 -24.50 -25.61
C ILE A 412 10.96 -25.44 -24.42
N PHE A 413 11.38 -26.66 -24.72
CA PHE A 413 11.82 -27.63 -23.72
C PHE A 413 12.95 -28.51 -24.25
N ALA A 414 13.81 -29.00 -23.38
CA ALA A 414 14.91 -29.87 -23.78
C ALA A 414 15.09 -31.03 -22.81
N ASN A 415 15.42 -32.20 -23.33
CA ASN A 415 16.01 -33.26 -22.52
C ASN A 415 17.39 -32.79 -22.05
N ILE A 416 17.52 -32.64 -20.74
CA ILE A 416 18.74 -32.14 -20.09
C ILE A 416 19.51 -33.23 -19.37
N THR A 417 19.11 -34.50 -19.50
CA THR A 417 19.71 -35.64 -18.78
C THR A 417 21.22 -35.76 -18.95
N LYS A 418 21.77 -35.37 -20.12
CA LYS A 418 23.22 -35.39 -20.38
C LYS A 418 23.98 -34.19 -19.81
N TYR A 419 23.25 -33.17 -19.39
CA TYR A 419 23.76 -31.87 -18.96
C TYR A 419 23.46 -31.60 -17.48
N SER A 420 22.52 -32.32 -16.88
CA SER A 420 22.16 -32.22 -15.47
C SER A 420 23.14 -32.98 -14.58
N GLU A 421 23.22 -32.59 -13.31
CA GLU A 421 23.93 -33.37 -12.28
C GLU A 421 23.28 -34.75 -12.08
N PHE A 422 21.96 -34.84 -12.27
CA PHE A 422 21.16 -36.04 -12.07
C PHE A 422 20.83 -36.77 -13.39
N ALA A 423 21.86 -37.34 -14.01
CA ALA A 423 21.72 -38.04 -15.29
C ALA A 423 20.79 -39.27 -15.26
N SER A 424 20.41 -39.77 -14.09
CA SER A 424 19.49 -40.92 -13.94
C SER A 424 18.01 -40.55 -14.04
N GLU A 425 17.64 -39.27 -13.92
CA GLU A 425 16.23 -38.85 -13.76
C GLU A 425 15.46 -38.66 -15.08
N GLN A 426 16.15 -38.86 -16.22
CA GLN A 426 15.59 -38.62 -17.56
C GLN A 426 14.93 -37.23 -17.68
N GLU A 427 15.55 -36.25 -17.05
CA GLU A 427 14.98 -34.92 -16.83
C GLU A 427 14.82 -34.14 -18.14
N VAL A 428 13.66 -33.51 -18.27
CA VAL A 428 13.28 -32.59 -19.33
C VAL A 428 12.86 -31.27 -18.70
N LEU A 429 13.49 -30.19 -19.11
CA LEU A 429 13.26 -28.86 -18.56
C LEU A 429 12.56 -27.98 -19.59
N PHE A 430 11.42 -27.41 -19.21
CA PHE A 430 10.73 -26.36 -19.93
C PHE A 430 11.32 -24.98 -19.58
N ASP A 431 11.36 -24.12 -20.59
CA ASP A 431 11.81 -22.73 -20.45
C ASP A 431 10.75 -21.84 -19.76
N LEU A 432 11.16 -20.62 -19.38
CA LEU A 432 10.31 -19.64 -18.71
C LEU A 432 9.05 -19.31 -19.50
N GLY A 433 7.93 -19.19 -18.77
CA GLY A 433 6.64 -18.77 -19.34
C GLY A 433 5.99 -19.82 -20.25
N SER A 434 6.42 -21.09 -20.18
CA SER A 434 5.81 -22.16 -20.96
C SER A 434 4.33 -22.30 -20.61
N THR A 435 3.47 -22.37 -21.63
CA THR A 435 2.02 -22.40 -21.48
C THR A 435 1.39 -23.74 -21.79
N PHE A 436 0.38 -24.08 -20.99
CA PHE A 436 -0.35 -25.33 -21.06
C PHE A 436 -1.85 -25.08 -21.01
N LYS A 437 -2.63 -25.86 -21.75
CA LYS A 437 -4.09 -25.90 -21.65
C LYS A 437 -4.50 -27.05 -20.73
N ILE A 438 -5.36 -26.77 -19.76
CA ILE A 438 -5.89 -27.78 -18.86
C ILE A 438 -6.94 -28.60 -19.60
N GLN A 439 -6.68 -29.89 -19.85
CA GLN A 439 -7.66 -30.76 -20.50
C GLN A 439 -8.67 -31.33 -19.51
N SER A 440 -8.16 -31.95 -18.44
CA SER A 440 -8.99 -32.62 -17.44
C SER A 440 -8.21 -32.89 -16.16
N VAL A 441 -8.91 -32.93 -15.03
CA VAL A 441 -8.40 -33.41 -13.74
C VAL A 441 -9.20 -34.66 -13.36
N ILE A 442 -8.53 -35.80 -13.24
CA ILE A 442 -9.15 -37.11 -13.02
C ILE A 442 -8.64 -37.67 -11.68
N GLU A 443 -9.52 -38.24 -10.87
CA GLU A 443 -9.14 -38.97 -9.67
C GLU A 443 -8.87 -40.44 -10.01
N ASP A 444 -7.72 -40.95 -9.58
CA ASP A 444 -7.39 -42.38 -9.62
C ASP A 444 -7.58 -42.94 -8.20
N GLU A 445 -8.73 -43.57 -7.98
CA GLU A 445 -9.11 -44.11 -6.67
C GLU A 445 -8.19 -45.27 -6.21
N GLU A 446 -7.65 -46.05 -7.16
CA GLU A 446 -6.77 -47.18 -6.85
C GLU A 446 -5.42 -46.71 -6.33
N LEU A 447 -4.83 -45.73 -7.01
CA LEU A 447 -3.52 -45.17 -6.66
C LEU A 447 -3.61 -44.01 -5.66
N LYS A 448 -4.82 -43.57 -5.31
CA LYS A 448 -5.11 -42.42 -4.43
C LYS A 448 -4.36 -41.16 -4.87
N LEU A 449 -4.43 -40.84 -6.16
CA LEU A 449 -3.80 -39.66 -6.75
C LEU A 449 -4.70 -38.99 -7.77
N PHE A 450 -4.47 -37.70 -8.02
CA PHE A 450 -5.12 -36.95 -9.09
C PHE A 450 -4.21 -36.86 -10.33
N VAL A 451 -4.74 -37.17 -11.50
CA VAL A 451 -4.07 -37.01 -12.79
C VAL A 451 -4.53 -35.72 -13.44
N VAL A 452 -3.60 -34.77 -13.63
CA VAL A 452 -3.85 -33.50 -14.32
C VAL A 452 -3.31 -33.62 -15.74
N LYS A 453 -4.21 -33.65 -16.72
CA LYS A 453 -3.85 -33.73 -18.15
C LYS A 453 -3.71 -32.33 -18.74
N LEU A 454 -2.55 -32.07 -19.34
CA LEU A 454 -2.16 -30.79 -19.91
C LEU A 454 -1.72 -30.95 -21.36
N ASN A 455 -2.05 -29.97 -22.21
CA ASN A 455 -1.48 -29.87 -23.55
C ASN A 455 -0.61 -28.62 -23.65
N ALA A 456 0.63 -28.75 -24.09
CA ALA A 456 1.46 -27.59 -24.42
C ALA A 456 0.78 -26.79 -25.56
N THR A 457 0.69 -25.46 -25.42
CA THR A 457 -0.02 -24.59 -26.38
C THR A 457 0.74 -23.29 -26.62
N ASP A 458 0.61 -22.72 -27.82
CA ASP A 458 1.17 -21.40 -28.18
C ASP A 458 0.26 -20.22 -27.77
N ASP A 459 -0.87 -20.48 -27.09
CA ASP A 459 -1.87 -19.47 -26.77
C ASP A 459 -1.33 -18.34 -25.86
N GLY A 460 -0.37 -18.63 -24.99
CA GLY A 460 0.31 -17.61 -24.18
C GLY A 460 1.00 -16.54 -25.03
N GLU A 461 1.76 -16.95 -26.05
CA GLU A 461 2.44 -16.02 -26.97
C GLU A 461 1.42 -15.21 -27.79
N LYS A 462 0.31 -15.82 -28.22
CA LYS A 462 -0.77 -15.13 -28.95
C LYS A 462 -1.40 -14.04 -28.08
N LEU A 463 -1.70 -14.35 -26.82
CA LEU A 463 -2.28 -13.42 -25.85
C LEU A 463 -1.31 -12.27 -25.55
N ALA A 464 -0.02 -12.57 -25.33
CA ALA A 464 1.02 -11.57 -25.13
C ALA A 464 1.16 -10.62 -26.34
N LYS A 465 1.14 -11.16 -27.56
CA LYS A 465 1.15 -10.34 -28.80
C LYS A 465 -0.09 -9.45 -28.90
N ALA A 466 -1.27 -9.97 -28.60
CA ALA A 466 -2.50 -9.20 -28.59
C ALA A 466 -2.48 -8.09 -27.52
N TYR A 467 -1.89 -8.35 -26.36
CA TYR A 467 -1.65 -7.35 -25.31
C TYR A 467 -0.70 -6.25 -25.78
N ILE A 468 0.40 -6.60 -26.43
CA ILE A 468 1.35 -5.62 -26.99
C ILE A 468 0.67 -4.77 -28.08
N GLU A 469 -0.07 -5.38 -28.99
CA GLU A 469 -0.73 -4.68 -30.10
C GLU A 469 -1.83 -3.73 -29.60
N SER A 470 -2.66 -4.16 -28.65
CA SER A 470 -3.72 -3.32 -28.07
C SER A 470 -3.14 -2.08 -27.38
N ASN A 471 -2.02 -2.22 -26.67
CA ASN A 471 -1.34 -1.09 -26.04
C ASN A 471 -0.61 -0.18 -27.03
N ARG A 472 -0.11 -0.71 -28.16
CA ARG A 472 0.53 0.07 -29.23
C ARG A 472 -0.45 0.93 -30.03
N LYS A 473 -1.69 0.45 -30.25
CA LYS A 473 -2.75 1.24 -30.91
C LYS A 473 -3.09 2.52 -30.15
N VAL A 474 -3.00 2.47 -28.82
CA VAL A 474 -3.25 3.63 -27.94
C VAL A 474 -2.00 4.50 -27.78
N ASN A 475 -0.82 3.89 -27.76
CA ASN A 475 0.45 4.57 -27.54
C ASN A 475 1.44 4.19 -28.65
N GLU A 476 1.32 4.85 -29.82
CA GLU A 476 2.25 4.70 -30.93
C GLU A 476 3.69 4.79 -30.38
N GLU A 477 4.55 3.83 -30.75
CA GLU A 477 5.99 3.78 -30.39
C GLU A 477 6.35 3.33 -28.95
N THR A 478 5.49 2.62 -28.20
CA THR A 478 5.91 2.05 -26.89
C THR A 478 6.80 0.80 -27.04
N SER A 479 8.04 0.85 -26.52
CA SER A 479 8.91 -0.35 -26.46
C SER A 479 8.35 -1.39 -25.50
N LEU A 480 8.70 -2.66 -25.69
CA LEU A 480 8.26 -3.73 -24.79
C LEU A 480 8.75 -3.48 -23.36
N ASP A 481 9.97 -2.96 -23.20
CA ASP A 481 10.57 -2.70 -21.88
C ASP A 481 9.71 -1.73 -21.08
N ILE A 482 9.24 -0.66 -21.74
CA ILE A 482 8.34 0.31 -21.11
C ILE A 482 6.97 -0.30 -20.82
N LEU A 483 6.44 -1.10 -21.75
CA LEU A 483 5.16 -1.76 -21.55
C LEU A 483 5.17 -2.74 -20.36
N PHE A 484 6.29 -3.44 -20.15
CA PHE A 484 6.47 -4.35 -19.02
C PHE A 484 6.45 -3.60 -17.68
N GLY A 485 7.19 -2.49 -17.56
CA GLY A 485 7.13 -1.66 -16.36
C GLY A 485 5.71 -1.07 -16.13
N LYS A 486 5.02 -0.66 -17.20
CA LYS A 486 3.62 -0.22 -17.08
C LYS A 486 2.67 -1.32 -16.60
N LEU A 487 2.89 -2.57 -16.99
CA LEU A 487 2.11 -3.71 -16.50
C LEU A 487 2.29 -3.87 -14.98
N LEU A 488 3.52 -3.73 -14.47
CA LEU A 488 3.79 -3.73 -13.02
C LEU A 488 3.02 -2.62 -12.29
N ILE A 489 2.98 -1.40 -12.84
CA ILE A 489 2.18 -0.30 -12.28
C ILE A 489 0.69 -0.67 -12.27
N LYS A 490 0.17 -1.25 -13.35
CA LYS A 490 -1.25 -1.69 -13.43
C LYS A 490 -1.58 -2.78 -12.41
N MET A 491 -0.63 -3.67 -12.11
CA MET A 491 -0.77 -4.70 -11.08
C MET A 491 -0.68 -4.13 -9.65
N GLY A 492 -0.43 -2.83 -9.48
CA GLY A 492 -0.21 -2.21 -8.18
C GLY A 492 1.19 -2.47 -7.59
N LYS A 493 2.09 -3.12 -8.33
CA LYS A 493 3.46 -3.44 -7.92
C LYS A 493 4.39 -2.24 -8.18
N TYR A 494 4.10 -1.10 -7.55
CA TYR A 494 4.76 0.18 -7.82
C TYR A 494 6.27 0.15 -7.54
N ASP A 495 6.68 -0.38 -6.39
CA ASP A 495 8.11 -0.44 -6.02
C ASP A 495 8.90 -1.33 -6.97
N GLN A 496 8.34 -2.48 -7.36
CA GLN A 496 8.96 -3.35 -8.37
C GLN A 496 9.10 -2.65 -9.73
N SER A 497 8.09 -1.87 -10.13
CA SER A 497 8.16 -1.06 -11.35
C SER A 497 9.24 0.00 -11.28
N LEU A 498 9.39 0.69 -10.14
CA LEU A 498 10.42 1.71 -9.93
C LEU A 498 11.81 1.09 -10.03
N THR A 499 12.07 0.01 -9.29
CA THR A 499 13.33 -0.74 -9.36
C THR A 499 13.64 -1.21 -10.78
N TYR A 500 12.64 -1.71 -11.51
CA TYR A 500 12.81 -2.11 -12.90
C TYR A 500 13.25 -0.95 -13.79
N PHE A 501 12.59 0.22 -13.67
CA PHE A 501 12.93 1.39 -14.48
C PHE A 501 14.28 2.00 -14.11
N GLU A 502 14.66 2.01 -12.84
CA GLU A 502 15.98 2.45 -12.38
C GLU A 502 17.10 1.58 -12.97
N ASN A 503 16.91 0.25 -12.93
CA ASN A 503 17.83 -0.69 -13.56
C ASN A 503 17.95 -0.44 -15.07
N LEU A 504 16.82 -0.21 -15.75
CA LEU A 504 16.80 0.09 -17.18
C LEU A 504 17.54 1.40 -17.51
N LEU A 505 17.42 2.42 -16.66
CA LEU A 505 18.16 3.69 -16.80
C LEU A 505 19.66 3.47 -16.69
N ASN A 506 20.11 2.74 -15.67
CA ASN A 506 21.53 2.46 -15.41
C ASN A 506 22.19 1.67 -16.56
N GLU A 507 21.44 0.81 -17.24
CA GLU A 507 21.93 -0.01 -18.34
C GLU A 507 21.80 0.63 -19.72
N SER A 508 20.91 1.61 -19.84
CA SER A 508 20.67 2.30 -21.10
C SER A 508 21.85 3.20 -21.45
N ASN A 509 22.84 2.67 -22.17
CA ASN A 509 23.91 3.44 -22.85
C ASN A 509 23.34 4.32 -23.98
N GLY A 510 22.34 5.16 -23.70
CA GLY A 510 21.67 6.07 -24.64
C GLY A 510 20.76 5.40 -25.68
N LYS A 511 20.50 4.09 -25.58
CA LYS A 511 19.66 3.33 -26.55
C LYS A 511 18.16 3.37 -26.24
N VAL A 512 17.78 3.67 -25.00
CA VAL A 512 16.37 3.67 -24.56
C VAL A 512 15.90 5.12 -24.43
N ASP A 513 14.60 5.34 -24.60
CA ASP A 513 14.00 6.68 -24.49
C ASP A 513 13.94 7.12 -23.01
N VAL A 514 15.06 7.64 -22.50
CA VAL A 514 15.25 8.03 -21.09
C VAL A 514 14.16 8.99 -20.61
N ALA A 515 13.78 9.96 -21.44
CA ALA A 515 12.70 10.89 -21.11
C ALA A 515 11.38 10.15 -20.83
N ARG A 516 11.10 9.10 -21.59
CA ARG A 516 9.91 8.29 -21.41
C ARG A 516 9.98 7.41 -20.17
N ILE A 517 11.16 6.87 -19.83
CA ILE A 517 11.32 6.14 -18.56
C ILE A 517 11.06 7.07 -17.37
N TYR A 518 11.61 8.29 -17.36
CA TYR A 518 11.33 9.25 -16.29
C TYR A 518 9.83 9.61 -16.21
N ASN A 519 9.12 9.67 -17.34
CA ASN A 519 7.67 9.87 -17.32
C ASN A 519 6.95 8.74 -16.58
N GLU A 520 7.30 7.48 -16.86
CA GLU A 520 6.66 6.33 -16.24
C GLU A 520 7.08 6.15 -14.76
N ILE A 521 8.32 6.51 -14.38
CA ILE A 521 8.73 6.63 -12.97
C ILE A 521 7.88 7.67 -12.25
N GLY A 522 7.72 8.86 -12.84
CA GLY A 522 6.87 9.91 -12.29
C GLY A 522 5.41 9.46 -12.14
N TYR A 523 4.91 8.68 -13.10
CA TYR A 523 3.58 8.08 -13.03
C TYR A 523 3.47 7.01 -11.92
N ALA A 524 4.48 6.17 -11.74
CA ALA A 524 4.52 5.19 -10.65
C ALA A 524 4.48 5.86 -9.26
N TYR A 525 5.28 6.92 -9.05
CA TYR A 525 5.21 7.71 -7.81
C TYR A 525 3.86 8.40 -7.61
N LEU A 526 3.24 8.91 -8.69
CA LEU A 526 1.90 9.47 -8.63
C LEU A 526 0.86 8.43 -8.18
N CYS A 527 0.94 7.21 -8.68
CA CYS A 527 0.08 6.09 -8.27
C CYS A 527 0.33 5.70 -6.81
N LYS A 528 1.59 5.71 -6.36
CA LYS A 528 1.98 5.47 -4.96
C LYS A 528 1.54 6.58 -4.00
N GLY A 529 1.32 7.80 -4.51
CA GLY A 529 0.91 8.98 -3.72
C GLY A 529 2.06 9.91 -3.32
N GLU A 530 3.29 9.62 -3.78
CA GLU A 530 4.49 10.40 -3.52
C GLU A 530 4.59 11.58 -4.50
N LEU A 531 3.82 12.64 -4.22
CA LEU A 531 3.59 13.74 -5.17
C LEU A 531 4.81 14.64 -5.43
N LYS A 532 5.85 14.61 -4.60
CA LYS A 532 7.06 15.44 -4.81
C LYS A 532 7.97 14.79 -5.83
N GLU A 533 8.25 13.52 -5.63
CA GLU A 533 9.03 12.64 -6.49
C GLU A 533 8.36 12.53 -7.87
N ALA A 534 7.03 12.32 -7.88
CA ALA A 534 6.24 12.31 -9.11
C ALA A 534 6.45 13.58 -9.95
N HIS A 535 6.44 14.76 -9.30
CA HIS A 535 6.63 16.06 -9.95
C HIS A 535 8.05 16.21 -10.50
N GLU A 536 9.06 15.89 -9.69
CA GLU A 536 10.46 15.96 -10.09
C GLU A 536 10.75 15.13 -11.35
N PHE A 537 10.27 13.88 -11.38
CA PHE A 537 10.46 13.00 -12.53
C PHE A 537 9.64 13.41 -13.76
N ALA A 538 8.43 13.93 -13.58
CA ALA A 538 7.64 14.48 -14.68
C ALA A 538 8.31 15.72 -15.29
N CYS A 539 8.85 16.65 -14.49
CA CYS A 539 9.59 17.81 -14.97
C CYS A 539 10.87 17.39 -15.71
N ARG A 540 11.64 16.44 -15.17
CA ARG A 540 12.84 15.90 -15.84
C ARG A 540 12.50 15.32 -17.20
N SER A 541 11.44 14.50 -17.26
CA SER A 541 10.94 13.93 -18.52
C SER A 541 10.58 15.02 -19.54
N TYR A 542 9.85 16.05 -19.10
CA TYR A 542 9.48 17.18 -19.96
C TYR A 542 10.70 17.91 -20.53
N VAL A 543 11.63 18.32 -19.67
CA VAL A 543 12.86 19.04 -20.05
C VAL A 543 13.69 18.23 -21.06
N MET A 544 13.87 16.93 -20.82
CA MET A 544 14.60 16.08 -21.76
C MET A 544 13.89 15.93 -23.10
N THR A 545 12.55 15.84 -23.09
CA THR A 545 11.77 15.70 -24.32
C THR A 545 11.91 16.93 -25.21
N ILE A 546 11.83 18.13 -24.65
CA ILE A 546 11.95 19.38 -25.41
C ILE A 546 13.38 19.68 -25.87
N GLN A 547 14.41 19.22 -25.14
CA GLN A 547 15.82 19.49 -25.45
C GLN A 547 16.39 18.57 -26.54
N THR A 548 15.80 17.40 -26.79
CA THR A 548 16.43 16.38 -27.64
C THR A 548 16.25 16.62 -29.14
N LYS A 549 15.02 16.84 -29.64
CA LYS A 549 14.72 17.14 -31.07
C LYS A 549 13.37 17.85 -31.24
N PRO A 550 13.20 18.77 -32.22
CA PRO A 550 11.90 19.39 -32.54
C PRO A 550 10.80 18.38 -32.90
N SER A 551 11.16 17.26 -33.53
CA SER A 551 10.22 16.18 -33.88
C SER A 551 9.67 15.42 -32.67
N ARG A 552 10.25 15.60 -31.47
CA ARG A 552 9.85 14.95 -30.22
C ARG A 552 8.92 15.79 -29.35
N VAL A 553 8.60 17.03 -29.77
CA VAL A 553 7.65 17.90 -29.05
C VAL A 553 6.29 17.22 -28.88
N LYS A 554 5.84 16.38 -29.84
CA LYS A 554 4.62 15.56 -29.70
C LYS A 554 4.60 14.65 -28.46
N HIS A 555 5.76 14.30 -27.90
CA HIS A 555 5.87 13.45 -26.72
C HIS A 555 5.87 14.22 -25.39
N SER A 556 6.04 15.55 -25.40
CA SER A 556 6.03 16.36 -24.17
C SER A 556 4.63 16.48 -23.55
N ALA A 557 3.57 16.15 -24.31
CA ALA A 557 2.21 16.08 -23.81
C ALA A 557 2.03 15.07 -22.65
N ARG A 558 2.80 13.96 -22.63
CA ARG A 558 2.72 12.94 -21.56
C ARG A 558 3.17 13.48 -20.19
N PRO A 559 4.40 14.03 -20.06
CA PRO A 559 4.82 14.59 -18.78
C PRO A 559 3.98 15.79 -18.35
N LEU A 560 3.46 16.60 -19.29
CA LEU A 560 2.47 17.65 -18.99
C LEU A 560 1.18 17.07 -18.38
N THR A 561 0.66 15.98 -18.95
CA THR A 561 -0.50 15.27 -18.41
C THR A 561 -0.23 14.74 -17.00
N ASN A 562 0.96 14.20 -16.74
CA ASN A 562 1.35 13.75 -15.41
C ASN A 562 1.49 14.90 -14.40
N MET A 563 2.08 16.04 -14.80
CA MET A 563 2.10 17.25 -13.98
C MET A 563 0.68 17.71 -13.67
N ALA A 564 -0.21 17.75 -14.66
CA ALA A 564 -1.61 18.09 -14.46
C ALA A 564 -2.33 17.17 -13.44
N HIS A 565 -2.09 15.85 -13.50
CA HIS A 565 -2.59 14.91 -12.49
C HIS A 565 -2.03 15.20 -11.09
N ILE A 566 -0.75 15.55 -10.98
CA ILE A 566 -0.12 15.86 -9.68
C ILE A 566 -0.77 17.10 -9.06
N TYR A 567 -0.95 18.17 -9.83
CA TYR A 567 -1.62 19.39 -9.36
C TYR A 567 -3.09 19.14 -9.04
N LEU A 568 -3.79 18.30 -9.80
CA LEU A 568 -5.15 17.87 -9.49
C LEU A 568 -5.22 17.15 -8.14
N ARG A 569 -4.26 16.27 -7.83
CA ARG A 569 -4.17 15.56 -6.53
C ARG A 569 -3.83 16.48 -5.37
N ARG A 570 -3.26 17.66 -5.64
CA ARG A 570 -3.02 18.74 -4.66
C ARG A 570 -4.17 19.75 -4.57
N GLU A 571 -5.27 19.51 -5.29
CA GLU A 571 -6.42 20.42 -5.38
C GLU A 571 -6.07 21.81 -5.97
N MET A 572 -4.95 21.90 -6.70
CA MET A 572 -4.51 23.08 -7.43
C MET A 572 -5.10 23.04 -8.84
N TYR A 573 -6.39 23.38 -8.94
CA TYR A 573 -7.18 23.14 -10.14
C TYR A 573 -6.78 24.01 -11.34
N ASN A 574 -6.40 25.28 -11.12
CA ASN A 574 -6.02 26.19 -12.20
C ASN A 574 -4.71 25.78 -12.86
N GLU A 575 -3.71 25.41 -12.06
CA GLU A 575 -2.42 24.90 -12.51
C GLU A 575 -2.61 23.56 -13.23
N SER A 576 -3.49 22.69 -12.72
CA SER A 576 -3.86 21.45 -13.40
C SER A 576 -4.44 21.70 -14.79
N LEU A 577 -5.39 22.64 -14.90
CA LEU A 577 -5.99 23.04 -16.18
C LEU A 577 -4.94 23.59 -17.15
N GLU A 578 -4.04 24.45 -16.69
CA GLU A 578 -2.97 25.02 -17.50
C GLU A 578 -2.15 23.92 -18.18
N TYR A 579 -1.66 22.94 -17.41
CA TYR A 579 -0.90 21.82 -17.95
C TYR A 579 -1.72 20.90 -18.87
N TYR A 580 -3.00 20.67 -18.58
CA TYR A 580 -3.85 19.91 -19.50
C TYR A 580 -4.10 20.65 -20.80
N PHE A 581 -4.30 21.96 -20.79
CA PHE A 581 -4.48 22.74 -22.01
C PHE A 581 -3.21 22.79 -22.85
N GLN A 582 -2.04 22.89 -22.23
CA GLN A 582 -0.75 22.75 -22.93
C GLN A 582 -0.61 21.36 -23.58
N ALA A 583 -0.95 20.29 -22.85
CA ALA A 583 -0.93 18.93 -23.39
C ALA A 583 -1.94 18.75 -24.55
N LEU A 584 -3.12 19.34 -24.42
CA LEU A 584 -4.19 19.31 -25.43
C LEU A 584 -3.75 20.00 -26.71
N ASP A 585 -3.18 21.20 -26.62
CA ASP A 585 -2.70 21.97 -27.78
C ASP A 585 -1.65 21.19 -28.60
N ILE A 586 -0.70 20.56 -27.90
CA ILE A 586 0.29 19.68 -28.53
C ILE A 586 -0.41 18.49 -29.22
N GLN A 587 -1.35 17.85 -28.55
CA GLN A 587 -2.04 16.68 -29.11
C GLN A 587 -2.89 17.03 -30.32
N GLU A 588 -3.63 18.13 -30.28
CA GLU A 588 -4.43 18.62 -31.42
C GLU A 588 -3.55 19.00 -32.60
N THR A 589 -2.40 19.64 -32.34
CA THR A 589 -1.45 20.06 -33.39
C THR A 589 -0.80 18.87 -34.11
N PHE A 590 -0.41 17.83 -33.37
CA PHE A 590 0.37 16.72 -33.93
C PHE A 590 -0.46 15.50 -34.33
N TYR A 591 -1.54 15.19 -33.61
CA TYR A 591 -2.39 14.01 -33.86
C TYR A 591 -3.78 14.37 -34.39
N GLY A 592 -4.19 15.64 -34.29
CA GLY A 592 -5.51 16.12 -34.68
C GLY A 592 -6.55 16.08 -33.55
N LYS A 593 -7.64 16.83 -33.76
CA LYS A 593 -8.72 16.99 -32.77
C LYS A 593 -9.53 15.72 -32.52
N GLU A 594 -9.58 14.83 -33.52
CA GLU A 594 -10.37 13.60 -33.50
C GLU A 594 -9.57 12.39 -33.00
N HIS A 595 -8.39 12.61 -32.39
CA HIS A 595 -7.51 11.56 -31.93
C HIS A 595 -7.85 11.10 -30.50
N LEU A 596 -7.59 9.83 -30.18
CA LEU A 596 -7.90 9.23 -28.87
C LEU A 596 -7.15 9.90 -27.70
N ASN A 597 -5.91 10.36 -27.91
CA ASN A 597 -5.17 11.13 -26.90
C ASN A 597 -5.88 12.45 -26.57
N THR A 598 -6.40 13.14 -27.57
CA THR A 598 -7.19 14.37 -27.39
C THR A 598 -8.45 14.08 -26.58
N ALA A 599 -9.16 12.99 -26.89
CA ALA A 599 -10.32 12.55 -26.11
C ALA A 599 -9.98 12.26 -24.64
N ALA A 600 -8.84 11.62 -24.37
CA ALA A 600 -8.39 11.36 -23.00
C ALA A 600 -8.09 12.66 -22.23
N THR A 601 -7.41 13.62 -22.84
CA THR A 601 -7.11 14.92 -22.23
C THR A 601 -8.37 15.75 -21.99
N LEU A 602 -9.32 15.77 -22.94
CA LEU A 602 -10.62 16.42 -22.76
C LEU A 602 -11.41 15.82 -21.60
N ASN A 603 -11.41 14.50 -21.44
CA ASN A 603 -12.03 13.84 -20.29
C ASN A 603 -11.34 14.28 -18.98
N ASN A 604 -10.02 14.39 -18.96
CA ASN A 604 -9.30 14.83 -17.77
C ASN A 604 -9.58 16.29 -17.41
N ILE A 605 -9.70 17.18 -18.40
CA ILE A 605 -10.16 18.56 -18.19
C ILE A 605 -11.57 18.56 -17.59
N GLY A 606 -12.47 17.71 -18.11
CA GLY A 606 -13.80 17.49 -17.54
C GLY A 606 -13.76 17.07 -16.07
N ASN A 607 -12.82 16.20 -15.67
CA ASN A 607 -12.61 15.82 -14.28
C ASN A 607 -12.21 17.01 -13.39
N VAL A 608 -11.35 17.92 -13.89
CA VAL A 608 -10.95 19.11 -13.12
C VAL A 608 -12.15 20.01 -12.87
N TYR A 609 -12.93 20.34 -13.90
CA TYR A 609 -14.15 21.15 -13.74
C TYR A 609 -15.19 20.48 -12.85
N TYR A 610 -15.33 19.14 -12.92
CA TYR A 610 -16.19 18.40 -11.99
C TYR A 610 -15.77 18.59 -10.53
N LYS A 611 -14.46 18.53 -10.24
CA LYS A 611 -13.92 18.76 -8.89
C LYS A 611 -14.05 20.21 -8.43
N MET A 612 -13.98 21.16 -9.36
CA MET A 612 -14.29 22.57 -9.12
C MET A 612 -15.80 22.85 -8.97
N GLN A 613 -16.66 21.84 -9.13
CA GLN A 613 -18.13 21.95 -9.13
C GLN A 613 -18.71 22.78 -10.29
N ASP A 614 -17.93 23.09 -11.32
CA ASP A 614 -18.44 23.61 -12.59
C ASP A 614 -18.91 22.44 -13.46
N TYR A 615 -20.08 21.94 -13.11
CA TYR A 615 -20.71 20.81 -13.78
C TYR A 615 -21.07 21.13 -15.24
N SER A 616 -21.31 22.40 -15.58
CA SER A 616 -21.71 22.82 -16.92
C SER A 616 -20.56 22.69 -17.92
N THR A 617 -19.38 23.19 -17.53
CA THR A 617 -18.16 23.07 -18.34
C THR A 617 -17.66 21.63 -18.35
N SER A 618 -17.76 20.93 -17.21
CA SER A 618 -17.44 19.50 -17.12
C SER A 618 -18.26 18.65 -18.12
N LEU A 619 -19.58 18.87 -18.19
CA LEU A 619 -20.47 18.21 -19.14
C LEU A 619 -20.01 18.39 -20.59
N MET A 620 -19.73 19.64 -20.99
CA MET A 620 -19.26 19.95 -22.35
C MET A 620 -17.98 19.18 -22.72
N TYR A 621 -17.00 19.11 -21.81
CA TYR A 621 -15.74 18.41 -22.08
C TYR A 621 -15.90 16.90 -22.13
N TYR A 622 -16.73 16.30 -21.26
CA TYR A 622 -17.03 14.87 -21.33
C TYR A 622 -17.79 14.48 -22.59
N GLU A 623 -18.75 15.29 -23.04
CA GLU A 623 -19.51 15.04 -24.28
C GLU A 623 -18.59 15.07 -25.51
N LYS A 624 -17.67 16.04 -25.59
CA LYS A 624 -16.64 16.09 -26.65
C LYS A 624 -15.75 14.85 -26.64
N SER A 625 -15.29 14.42 -25.45
CA SER A 625 -14.48 13.21 -25.30
C SER A 625 -15.25 11.95 -25.75
N LEU A 626 -16.50 11.80 -25.31
CA LEU A 626 -17.37 10.68 -25.68
C LEU A 626 -17.58 10.62 -27.20
N HIS A 627 -17.84 11.76 -27.85
CA HIS A 627 -18.04 11.83 -29.30
C HIS A 627 -16.85 11.26 -30.08
N ILE A 628 -15.63 11.66 -29.71
CA ILE A 628 -14.41 11.16 -30.34
C ILE A 628 -14.26 9.66 -30.07
N ARG A 629 -14.46 9.20 -28.83
CA ARG A 629 -14.35 7.78 -28.45
C ARG A 629 -15.35 6.90 -29.23
N GLN A 630 -16.60 7.32 -29.37
CA GLN A 630 -17.62 6.58 -30.13
C GLN A 630 -17.31 6.48 -31.62
N LYS A 631 -16.59 7.46 -32.18
CA LYS A 631 -16.20 7.46 -33.60
C LYS A 631 -14.96 6.60 -33.86
N GLN A 632 -14.05 6.51 -32.90
CA GLN A 632 -12.74 5.86 -33.06
C GLN A 632 -12.65 4.45 -32.46
N LEU A 633 -13.50 4.12 -31.48
CA LEU A 633 -13.48 2.85 -30.76
C LEU A 633 -14.67 1.97 -31.13
N PRO A 634 -14.57 0.63 -30.95
CA PRO A 634 -15.72 -0.26 -31.05
C PRO A 634 -16.83 0.14 -30.07
N MET A 635 -18.08 -0.18 -30.42
CA MET A 635 -19.27 0.16 -29.61
C MET A 635 -19.16 -0.28 -28.15
N PHE A 636 -18.53 -1.44 -27.89
CA PHE A 636 -18.29 -1.97 -26.55
C PHE A 636 -16.81 -1.80 -26.18
N ASP A 637 -16.42 -0.58 -25.80
CA ASP A 637 -15.08 -0.26 -25.30
C ASP A 637 -15.15 0.36 -23.89
N ILE A 638 -14.20 -0.01 -23.04
CA ILE A 638 -14.12 0.45 -21.64
C ILE A 638 -13.94 1.97 -21.54
N ASP A 639 -13.24 2.59 -22.48
CA ASP A 639 -13.04 4.05 -22.48
C ASP A 639 -14.38 4.78 -22.75
N ILE A 640 -15.31 4.16 -23.51
CA ILE A 640 -16.69 4.65 -23.70
C ILE A 640 -17.50 4.49 -22.40
N ALA A 641 -17.37 3.34 -21.73
CA ALA A 641 -18.05 3.12 -20.44
C ALA A 641 -17.61 4.14 -19.38
N ALA A 642 -16.32 4.47 -19.32
CA ALA A 642 -15.79 5.49 -18.43
C ALA A 642 -16.39 6.88 -18.72
N SER A 643 -16.52 7.27 -19.99
CA SER A 643 -17.19 8.51 -20.39
C SER A 643 -18.65 8.54 -19.95
N PHE A 644 -19.40 7.46 -20.16
CA PHE A 644 -20.78 7.38 -19.70
C PHE A 644 -20.87 7.47 -18.18
N ASN A 645 -20.00 6.80 -17.43
CA ASN A 645 -19.97 6.91 -15.99
C ASN A 645 -19.75 8.36 -15.53
N ASN A 646 -18.82 9.08 -16.15
CA ASN A 646 -18.51 10.47 -15.80
C ASN A 646 -19.69 11.41 -16.13
N LEU A 647 -20.35 11.22 -17.27
CA LEU A 647 -21.57 11.94 -17.62
C LEU A 647 -22.68 11.66 -16.60
N GLY A 648 -22.88 10.41 -16.21
CA GLY A 648 -23.84 10.02 -15.18
C GLY A 648 -23.60 10.74 -13.86
N LEU A 649 -22.34 10.83 -13.40
CA LEU A 649 -21.96 11.57 -12.19
C LEU A 649 -22.27 13.06 -12.30
N VAL A 650 -21.98 13.70 -13.43
CA VAL A 650 -22.28 15.13 -13.65
C VAL A 650 -23.79 15.37 -13.63
N HIS A 651 -24.57 14.52 -14.32
CA HIS A 651 -26.02 14.63 -14.34
C HIS A 651 -26.62 14.43 -12.94
N LEU A 652 -26.11 13.47 -12.17
CA LEU A 652 -26.51 13.27 -10.78
C LEU A 652 -26.23 14.52 -9.93
N LYS A 653 -25.04 15.13 -10.05
CA LYS A 653 -24.70 16.37 -9.32
C LYS A 653 -25.53 17.58 -9.75
N MET A 654 -26.02 17.59 -11.00
CA MET A 654 -27.00 18.56 -11.48
C MET A 654 -28.46 18.23 -11.10
N ASN A 655 -28.69 17.20 -10.28
CA ASN A 655 -30.02 16.67 -9.93
C ASN A 655 -30.87 16.23 -11.14
N ARG A 656 -30.22 15.79 -12.22
CA ARG A 656 -30.86 15.25 -13.43
C ARG A 656 -30.86 13.72 -13.36
N LEU A 657 -31.76 13.18 -12.55
CA LEU A 657 -31.75 11.76 -12.16
C LEU A 657 -32.01 10.81 -13.34
N TYR A 658 -32.91 11.12 -14.27
CA TYR A 658 -33.19 10.25 -15.42
C TYR A 658 -31.98 10.09 -16.37
N PRO A 659 -31.35 11.18 -16.87
CA PRO A 659 -30.11 11.04 -17.65
C PRO A 659 -28.99 10.34 -16.86
N ALA A 660 -28.86 10.62 -15.56
CA ALA A 660 -27.83 9.99 -14.73
C ALA A 660 -28.00 8.47 -14.68
N PHE A 661 -29.24 7.99 -14.52
CA PHE A 661 -29.58 6.58 -14.53
C PHE A 661 -29.22 5.93 -15.87
N ASP A 662 -29.67 6.52 -16.99
CA ASP A 662 -29.41 5.98 -18.34
C ASP A 662 -27.90 5.87 -18.63
N TYR A 663 -27.13 6.90 -18.29
CA TYR A 663 -25.69 6.89 -18.47
C TYR A 663 -25.00 5.83 -17.59
N HIS A 664 -25.39 5.69 -16.33
CA HIS A 664 -24.82 4.65 -15.47
C HIS A 664 -25.23 3.24 -15.91
N GLN A 665 -26.44 3.05 -16.45
CA GLN A 665 -26.86 1.78 -17.05
C GLN A 665 -26.04 1.43 -18.29
N ASN A 666 -25.85 2.36 -19.22
CA ASN A 666 -25.01 2.16 -20.41
C ASN A 666 -23.57 1.81 -20.02
N SER A 667 -23.00 2.49 -19.01
CA SER A 667 -21.70 2.14 -18.44
C SER A 667 -21.67 0.72 -17.88
N LEU A 668 -22.68 0.33 -17.08
CA LEU A 668 -22.76 -1.01 -16.49
C LEU A 668 -22.86 -2.10 -17.57
N GLU A 669 -23.63 -1.87 -18.62
CA GLU A 669 -23.81 -2.82 -19.71
C GLU A 669 -22.49 -3.11 -20.43
N ILE A 670 -21.74 -2.06 -20.80
CA ILE A 670 -20.44 -2.23 -21.43
C ILE A 670 -19.46 -2.92 -20.46
N ARG A 671 -19.41 -2.48 -19.20
CA ARG A 671 -18.50 -3.05 -18.18
C ARG A 671 -18.78 -4.54 -17.95
N LYS A 672 -20.04 -4.96 -17.80
CA LYS A 672 -20.40 -6.39 -17.68
C LYS A 672 -20.05 -7.24 -18.90
N ARG A 673 -20.00 -6.64 -20.09
CA ARG A 673 -19.65 -7.35 -21.33
C ARG A 673 -18.14 -7.47 -21.52
N MET A 674 -17.37 -6.50 -21.04
CA MET A 674 -15.94 -6.35 -21.34
C MET A 674 -15.01 -6.74 -20.19
N LEU A 675 -15.44 -6.55 -18.95
CA LEU A 675 -14.65 -6.79 -17.74
C LEU A 675 -15.02 -8.12 -17.07
N PRO A 676 -14.07 -8.74 -16.33
CA PRO A 676 -14.38 -9.90 -15.53
C PRO A 676 -15.48 -9.60 -14.48
N PRO A 677 -16.37 -10.57 -14.14
CA PRO A 677 -17.50 -10.40 -13.22
C PRO A 677 -17.15 -9.76 -11.87
N GLY A 678 -15.94 -10.05 -11.39
CA GLY A 678 -15.38 -9.51 -10.16
C GLY A 678 -14.74 -8.13 -10.28
N HIS A 679 -14.84 -7.40 -11.39
CA HIS A 679 -14.10 -6.15 -11.55
C HIS A 679 -14.71 -4.97 -10.77
N ASN A 680 -13.88 -4.16 -10.11
CA ASN A 680 -14.30 -3.02 -9.28
C ASN A 680 -15.19 -2.01 -10.02
N ASP A 681 -14.89 -1.74 -11.29
CA ASP A 681 -15.73 -0.87 -12.13
C ASP A 681 -17.19 -1.34 -12.27
N ILE A 682 -17.45 -2.65 -12.27
CA ILE A 682 -18.82 -3.19 -12.28
C ILE A 682 -19.51 -2.84 -10.96
N ILE A 683 -18.81 -3.05 -9.83
CA ILE A 683 -19.28 -2.68 -8.49
C ILE A 683 -19.61 -1.18 -8.46
N GLN A 684 -18.70 -0.33 -8.93
CA GLN A 684 -18.91 1.11 -8.95
C GLN A 684 -20.13 1.53 -9.79
N SER A 685 -20.34 0.91 -10.96
CA SER A 685 -21.53 1.20 -11.77
C SER A 685 -22.82 0.76 -11.08
N LEU A 686 -22.82 -0.40 -10.40
CA LEU A 686 -23.98 -0.85 -9.61
C LEU A 686 -24.28 0.12 -8.46
N LEU A 687 -23.25 0.58 -7.75
CA LEU A 687 -23.39 1.56 -6.66
C LEU A 687 -23.91 2.90 -7.17
N ASN A 688 -23.41 3.39 -8.30
CA ASN A 688 -23.88 4.65 -8.89
C ASN A 688 -25.36 4.56 -9.30
N ILE A 689 -25.80 3.43 -9.88
CA ILE A 689 -27.22 3.20 -10.20
C ILE A 689 -28.06 3.15 -8.91
N ALA A 690 -27.59 2.43 -7.89
CA ALA A 690 -28.28 2.35 -6.59
C ALA A 690 -28.45 3.74 -5.96
N HIS A 691 -27.42 4.58 -6.05
CA HIS A 691 -27.47 5.96 -5.58
C HIS A 691 -28.50 6.79 -6.36
N VAL A 692 -28.53 6.71 -7.68
CA VAL A 692 -29.56 7.41 -8.48
C VAL A 692 -30.97 6.96 -8.10
N LEU A 693 -31.20 5.66 -7.94
CA LEU A 693 -32.51 5.10 -7.54
C LEU A 693 -32.91 5.53 -6.12
N TYR A 694 -31.94 5.63 -5.21
CA TYR A 694 -32.15 6.15 -3.87
C TYR A 694 -32.61 7.61 -3.90
N GLU A 695 -31.93 8.47 -4.67
CA GLU A 695 -32.34 9.86 -4.87
C GLU A 695 -33.71 10.00 -5.57
N GLN A 696 -34.11 9.00 -6.36
CA GLN A 696 -35.45 8.89 -6.95
C GLN A 696 -36.51 8.33 -5.97
N ASN A 697 -36.15 8.06 -4.72
CA ASN A 697 -37.00 7.44 -3.70
C ASN A 697 -37.49 6.01 -4.05
N SER A 698 -36.76 5.31 -4.93
CA SER A 698 -37.00 3.92 -5.34
C SER A 698 -36.16 2.95 -4.50
N ILE A 699 -36.50 2.86 -3.20
CA ILE A 699 -35.68 2.23 -2.17
C ILE A 699 -35.46 0.72 -2.44
N ASP A 700 -36.49 -0.02 -2.82
CA ASP A 700 -36.40 -1.47 -3.05
C ASP A 700 -35.46 -1.81 -4.21
N GLU A 701 -35.51 -1.02 -5.28
CA GLU A 701 -34.61 -1.19 -6.42
C GLU A 701 -33.17 -0.82 -6.05
N ALA A 702 -32.97 0.28 -5.32
CA ALA A 702 -31.66 0.67 -4.82
C ALA A 702 -31.02 -0.43 -3.96
N LEU A 703 -31.77 -1.02 -3.02
CA LEU A 703 -31.33 -2.12 -2.17
C LEU A 703 -30.93 -3.37 -2.98
N ASN A 704 -31.65 -3.68 -4.06
CA ASN A 704 -31.29 -4.77 -4.96
C ASN A 704 -29.93 -4.53 -5.63
N TYR A 705 -29.66 -3.31 -6.11
CA TYR A 705 -28.36 -2.96 -6.72
C TYR A 705 -27.22 -2.93 -5.70
N PHE A 706 -27.45 -2.42 -4.48
CA PHE A 706 -26.47 -2.49 -3.39
C PHE A 706 -26.11 -3.93 -3.03
N THR A 707 -27.11 -4.81 -2.98
CA THR A 707 -26.91 -6.23 -2.65
C THR A 707 -26.11 -6.95 -3.73
N LYS A 708 -26.35 -6.64 -5.02
CA LYS A 708 -25.53 -7.16 -6.13
C LYS A 708 -24.08 -6.69 -6.05
N ALA A 709 -23.85 -5.42 -5.75
CA ALA A 709 -22.49 -4.87 -5.55
C ALA A 709 -21.76 -5.58 -4.40
N LEU A 710 -22.47 -5.79 -3.29
CA LEU A 710 -21.99 -6.50 -2.10
C LEU A 710 -21.63 -7.96 -2.39
N GLN A 711 -22.46 -8.68 -3.14
CA GLN A 711 -22.21 -10.08 -3.51
C GLN A 711 -20.91 -10.22 -4.31
N ILE A 712 -20.65 -9.31 -5.26
CA ILE A 712 -19.40 -9.31 -6.03
C ILE A 712 -18.20 -8.99 -5.13
N GLN A 713 -18.33 -7.99 -4.25
CA GLN A 713 -17.25 -7.61 -3.34
C GLN A 713 -16.91 -8.72 -2.32
N LYS A 714 -17.92 -9.48 -1.88
CA LYS A 714 -17.72 -10.63 -0.99
C LYS A 714 -16.90 -11.74 -1.65
N ILE A 715 -17.15 -12.00 -2.93
CA ILE A 715 -16.37 -12.96 -3.72
C ILE A 715 -14.90 -12.51 -3.83
N GLN A 716 -14.64 -11.20 -3.98
CA GLN A 716 -13.27 -10.69 -4.10
C GLN A 716 -12.44 -10.76 -2.81
N LEU A 717 -13.06 -10.55 -1.64
CA LEU A 717 -12.33 -10.39 -0.39
C LEU A 717 -12.10 -11.70 0.38
N ASP A 718 -12.63 -12.82 -0.11
CA ASP A 718 -12.59 -14.13 0.57
C ASP A 718 -13.07 -14.08 2.04
N LEU A 719 -13.90 -13.07 2.36
CA LEU A 719 -14.37 -12.76 3.70
C LEU A 719 -15.73 -13.43 3.96
N THR A 720 -15.75 -14.36 4.90
CA THR A 720 -16.97 -14.97 5.44
C THR A 720 -17.73 -14.06 6.43
N ASP A 721 -17.12 -12.99 6.93
CA ASP A 721 -17.71 -12.09 7.93
C ASP A 721 -18.53 -10.94 7.31
N HIS A 722 -19.86 -11.05 7.41
CA HIS A 722 -20.83 -10.08 6.87
C HIS A 722 -20.82 -8.73 7.63
N ASP A 723 -20.58 -8.75 8.94
CA ASP A 723 -20.88 -7.61 9.82
C ASP A 723 -19.83 -6.49 9.75
N LYS A 724 -18.53 -6.84 9.69
CA LYS A 724 -17.41 -5.87 9.60
C LYS A 724 -17.37 -5.12 8.27
N LEU A 725 -18.01 -5.65 7.23
CA LEU A 725 -18.08 -5.00 5.92
C LEU A 725 -19.24 -4.00 5.86
N VAL A 726 -20.39 -4.34 6.45
CA VAL A 726 -21.52 -3.42 6.59
C VAL A 726 -21.11 -2.18 7.39
N ASP A 727 -20.30 -2.35 8.44
CA ASP A 727 -19.81 -1.24 9.22
C ASP A 727 -18.75 -0.40 8.48
N ARG A 728 -17.87 -1.01 7.68
CA ARG A 728 -16.95 -0.28 6.79
C ARG A 728 -17.67 0.46 5.65
N LEU A 729 -18.79 -0.06 5.15
CA LEU A 729 -19.62 0.63 4.16
C LEU A 729 -20.37 1.80 4.83
N LYS A 730 -20.85 1.65 6.07
CA LYS A 730 -21.39 2.78 6.84
C LYS A 730 -20.33 3.84 7.12
N GLU A 731 -19.08 3.47 7.38
CA GLU A 731 -17.97 4.42 7.55
C GLU A 731 -17.55 5.09 6.24
N SER A 732 -17.50 4.34 5.13
CA SER A 732 -17.10 4.86 3.81
C SER A 732 -18.18 5.70 3.12
N PHE A 733 -19.46 5.48 3.43
CA PHE A 733 -20.59 6.16 2.78
C PHE A 733 -21.44 6.99 3.77
N GLY A 734 -21.12 6.97 5.06
CA GLY A 734 -21.75 7.77 6.12
C GLY A 734 -21.80 9.28 5.88
N PRO A 735 -20.85 9.92 5.17
CA PRO A 735 -20.97 11.34 4.86
C PRO A 735 -22.01 11.68 3.78
N GLN A 736 -22.55 10.68 3.06
CA GLN A 736 -23.46 10.90 1.92
C GLN A 736 -24.88 10.31 2.11
N LEU A 737 -25.09 9.46 3.12
CA LEU A 737 -26.37 8.77 3.39
C LEU A 737 -27.32 9.51 4.36
N HIS A 738 -27.18 10.82 4.54
CA HIS A 738 -27.96 11.58 5.53
C HIS A 738 -29.12 12.41 4.97
N HIS A 739 -29.80 11.91 3.94
CA HIS A 739 -31.13 12.40 3.58
C HIS A 739 -32.14 11.25 3.49
N ASN A 740 -32.97 11.18 4.54
CA ASN A 740 -34.32 10.62 4.61
C ASN A 740 -34.54 9.15 4.20
N ALA A 741 -34.55 8.26 5.19
CA ALA A 741 -35.37 7.05 5.13
C ALA A 741 -35.90 6.70 6.54
N PRO A 742 -37.22 6.48 6.73
CA PRO A 742 -37.79 5.96 7.98
C PRO A 742 -37.62 4.43 8.04
N ARG A 743 -37.31 3.87 9.21
CA ARG A 743 -37.15 2.42 9.43
C ARG A 743 -38.11 1.92 10.51
N ASP A 744 -38.81 0.87 10.14
CA ASP A 744 -39.57 -0.08 10.94
C ASP A 744 -39.35 -1.42 10.20
N ILE A 745 -39.05 -2.60 10.75
CA ILE A 745 -39.15 -3.18 12.11
C ILE A 745 -38.12 -4.38 12.21
N PRO A 746 -38.18 -5.36 13.15
CA PRO A 746 -37.18 -5.64 14.18
C PRO A 746 -36.49 -7.03 14.05
N HIS A 747 -35.54 -7.35 14.93
CA HIS A 747 -35.62 -8.56 15.78
C HIS A 747 -34.52 -8.58 16.87
N SER A 748 -35.01 -8.73 18.11
CA SER A 748 -34.38 -9.25 19.33
C SER A 748 -33.14 -8.56 19.91
N THR A 749 -33.42 -7.71 20.90
CA THR A 749 -32.80 -7.68 22.25
C THR A 749 -31.31 -7.98 22.34
N ILE A 750 -30.47 -6.94 22.22
CA ILE A 750 -29.14 -6.94 22.81
C ILE A 750 -29.14 -5.89 23.92
N VAL A 751 -29.12 -6.38 25.16
CA VAL A 751 -28.80 -5.61 26.35
C VAL A 751 -27.32 -5.22 26.23
N LEU A 752 -27.03 -4.00 25.75
CA LEU A 752 -25.70 -3.42 25.83
C LEU A 752 -25.58 -2.64 27.14
N ARG A 753 -24.74 -3.15 28.05
CA ARG A 753 -24.15 -2.34 29.11
C ARG A 753 -23.23 -1.31 28.44
N ASN A 754 -23.62 -0.04 28.48
CA ASN A 754 -22.97 1.15 27.92
C ASN A 754 -23.12 1.33 26.39
N PRO A 755 -24.15 2.08 25.93
CA PRO A 755 -24.21 2.58 24.56
C PRO A 755 -23.44 3.91 24.41
N PRO A 756 -22.88 4.22 23.21
CA PRO A 756 -22.30 5.52 22.86
C PRO A 756 -23.40 6.59 22.63
N PRO A 757 -23.07 7.89 22.67
CA PRO A 757 -24.07 8.95 22.82
C PRO A 757 -24.99 9.11 21.60
N LEU A 758 -26.29 8.93 21.82
CA LEU A 758 -27.41 9.01 20.85
C LEU A 758 -27.82 10.45 20.47
N ALA A 759 -27.06 11.48 20.87
CA ALA A 759 -27.45 12.89 20.75
C ALA A 759 -27.64 13.38 19.29
N THR A 760 -27.02 12.74 18.29
CA THR A 760 -27.17 13.13 16.88
C THR A 760 -28.47 12.65 16.21
N GLN A 761 -29.28 11.82 16.86
CA GLN A 761 -30.53 11.32 16.29
C GLN A 761 -31.76 12.17 16.65
N PHE A 762 -31.74 12.86 17.80
CA PHE A 762 -32.91 13.62 18.28
C PHE A 762 -33.11 15.00 17.64
N SER A 763 -32.09 15.55 16.97
CA SER A 763 -32.26 16.84 16.26
C SER A 763 -33.07 16.76 14.97
N ARG A 764 -33.39 15.54 14.53
CA ARG A 764 -34.02 15.28 13.23
C ARG A 764 -35.50 14.87 13.30
N TRP A 765 -36.11 14.83 14.49
CA TRP A 765 -37.46 14.30 14.70
C TRP A 765 -38.31 15.21 15.61
N PRO A 766 -38.93 16.29 15.09
CA PRO A 766 -39.78 17.20 15.89
C PRO A 766 -41.01 16.51 16.51
N GLU A 767 -41.45 15.40 15.92
CA GLU A 767 -42.66 14.67 16.32
C GLU A 767 -42.47 13.86 17.63
N TYR A 768 -41.22 13.49 17.98
CA TYR A 768 -40.91 12.83 19.25
C TYR A 768 -40.93 13.81 20.45
N ALA A 769 -40.72 15.10 20.23
CA ALA A 769 -40.82 16.13 21.27
C ALA A 769 -42.27 16.34 21.74
N VAL A 770 -43.26 16.02 20.89
CA VAL A 770 -44.69 16.19 21.20
C VAL A 770 -45.21 15.06 22.10
N ILE A 771 -44.70 13.83 21.95
CA ILE A 771 -45.14 12.66 22.75
C ILE A 771 -44.60 12.72 24.19
N ILE A 772 -43.47 13.40 24.43
CA ILE A 772 -42.81 13.47 25.74
C ILE A 772 -43.32 14.65 26.58
N HIS A 773 -43.95 15.65 25.96
CA HIS A 773 -44.61 16.78 26.64
C HIS A 773 -45.80 16.36 27.53
N GLU A 774 -46.29 15.12 27.41
CA GLU A 774 -47.44 14.59 28.16
C GLU A 774 -47.09 13.71 29.37
N LEU A 775 -45.80 13.50 29.69
CA LEU A 775 -45.41 12.69 30.85
C LEU A 775 -45.57 13.48 32.16
N PRO A 776 -46.33 12.98 33.16
CA PRO A 776 -46.54 13.70 34.41
C PRO A 776 -45.29 13.66 35.30
N PRO A 777 -45.05 14.70 36.13
CA PRO A 777 -43.87 14.74 36.98
C PRO A 777 -43.91 13.63 38.04
N PRO A 778 -42.78 12.95 38.31
CA PRO A 778 -42.76 11.81 39.20
C PRO A 778 -42.93 12.27 40.65
N SER A 779 -44.13 12.13 41.16
CA SER A 779 -44.48 12.37 42.57
C SER A 779 -44.77 11.03 43.24
N ARG A 780 -43.73 10.24 43.55
CA ARG A 780 -43.72 9.23 44.63
C ARG A 780 -42.32 8.64 44.92
N PRO A 781 -41.91 8.54 46.20
CA PRO A 781 -40.56 8.10 46.59
C PRO A 781 -40.48 6.57 46.70
N GLY A 782 -40.30 5.87 45.57
CA GLY A 782 -40.18 4.41 45.60
C GLY A 782 -39.58 3.72 44.37
N ILE A 783 -39.29 4.47 43.29
CA ILE A 783 -38.62 3.95 42.08
C ILE A 783 -37.42 4.86 41.84
N GLN A 784 -36.25 4.48 42.36
CA GLN A 784 -35.13 5.43 42.54
C GLN A 784 -33.85 5.04 41.78
N LYS A 785 -33.95 4.21 40.74
CA LYS A 785 -32.79 3.82 39.90
C LYS A 785 -33.02 3.90 38.40
N PHE A 786 -34.25 4.19 37.97
CA PHE A 786 -34.56 4.48 36.58
C PHE A 786 -34.83 5.98 36.46
N ASP A 787 -33.99 6.66 35.68
CA ASP A 787 -34.23 7.89 34.91
C ASP A 787 -33.22 9.05 35.02
N ASP A 788 -32.13 8.97 35.80
CA ASP A 788 -31.13 10.06 35.77
C ASP A 788 -30.30 10.07 34.46
N SER A 789 -30.03 8.89 33.86
CA SER A 789 -29.34 8.76 32.56
C SER A 789 -30.21 9.15 31.37
N LEU A 790 -31.52 8.88 31.46
CA LEU A 790 -32.50 9.26 30.45
C LEU A 790 -32.79 10.77 30.51
N PHE A 791 -32.76 11.35 31.72
CA PHE A 791 -32.82 12.79 31.93
C PHE A 791 -31.56 13.51 31.45
N TYR A 792 -30.36 12.92 31.64
CA TYR A 792 -29.11 13.39 31.04
C TYR A 792 -29.21 13.41 29.50
N GLU A 793 -29.65 12.31 28.88
CA GLU A 793 -29.80 12.23 27.42
C GLU A 793 -30.86 13.21 26.87
N PHE A 794 -31.94 13.47 27.62
CA PHE A 794 -32.95 14.47 27.30
C PHE A 794 -32.39 15.89 27.25
N ILE A 795 -31.52 16.26 28.19
CA ILE A 795 -30.94 17.60 28.24
C ILE A 795 -29.88 17.79 27.14
N THR A 796 -29.07 16.76 26.86
CA THR A 796 -28.10 16.79 25.74
C THR A 796 -28.80 16.87 24.37
N ALA A 797 -29.97 16.23 24.23
CA ALA A 797 -30.80 16.32 23.02
C ALA A 797 -31.46 17.70 22.83
N LEU A 798 -31.82 18.40 23.91
CA LEU A 798 -32.34 19.77 23.85
C LEU A 798 -31.26 20.78 23.37
N HIS A 799 -30.00 20.59 23.77
CA HIS A 799 -28.88 21.44 23.35
C HIS A 799 -28.58 21.33 21.85
N GLY A 800 -28.70 20.12 21.27
CA GLY A 800 -28.54 19.91 19.83
C GLY A 800 -29.62 20.56 18.94
N ASN A 801 -30.69 21.11 19.55
CA ASN A 801 -31.88 21.63 18.89
C ASN A 801 -32.13 23.15 19.10
N THR A 802 -31.14 23.91 19.57
CA THR A 802 -31.16 25.39 19.72
C THR A 802 -32.06 25.99 20.80
N ASP A 803 -32.52 25.21 21.80
CA ASP A 803 -33.24 25.73 22.99
C ASP A 803 -32.36 25.67 24.26
N ASP A 804 -31.21 26.30 24.16
CA ASP A 804 -30.08 26.13 25.09
C ASP A 804 -30.34 26.74 26.49
N GLN A 805 -31.20 27.77 26.61
CA GLN A 805 -31.60 28.33 27.91
C GLN A 805 -32.40 27.33 28.75
N LYS A 806 -33.23 26.52 28.10
CA LYS A 806 -34.05 25.50 28.75
C LYS A 806 -33.22 24.28 29.14
N ALA A 807 -32.29 23.89 28.27
CA ALA A 807 -31.28 22.88 28.58
C ALA A 807 -30.43 23.31 29.79
N LEU A 808 -29.98 24.57 29.83
CA LEU A 808 -29.21 25.13 30.93
C LEU A 808 -29.97 25.15 32.27
N HIS A 809 -31.26 25.48 32.26
CA HIS A 809 -32.10 25.44 33.47
C HIS A 809 -32.25 24.02 34.04
N LEU A 810 -32.52 23.04 33.17
CA LEU A 810 -32.66 21.63 33.55
C LEU A 810 -31.34 21.03 34.03
N TRP A 811 -30.22 21.45 33.43
CA TRP A 811 -28.88 21.11 33.91
C TRP A 811 -28.62 21.61 35.33
N LYS A 812 -28.96 22.87 35.64
CA LYS A 812 -28.83 23.45 36.98
C LYS A 812 -29.70 22.71 38.01
N GLU A 813 -30.90 22.25 37.62
CA GLU A 813 -31.80 21.50 38.50
C GLU A 813 -31.29 20.08 38.80
N LEU A 814 -30.77 19.38 37.78
CA LEU A 814 -30.16 18.06 37.93
C LEU A 814 -28.94 18.13 38.86
N LEU A 815 -28.06 19.12 38.68
CA LEU A 815 -26.88 19.33 39.52
C LEU A 815 -27.24 19.58 41.00
N ASN A 816 -28.29 20.36 41.26
CA ASN A 816 -28.77 20.62 42.62
C ASN A 816 -29.39 19.37 43.27
N LYS A 817 -30.11 18.54 42.50
CA LYS A 817 -30.63 17.24 42.98
C LYS A 817 -29.51 16.23 43.25
N CYS A 818 -28.50 16.14 42.40
CA CYS A 818 -27.35 15.26 42.62
C CYS A 818 -26.57 15.65 43.89
N ASN A 819 -26.34 16.95 44.12
CA ASN A 819 -25.70 17.46 45.34
C ASN A 819 -26.51 17.17 46.62
N ALA A 820 -27.84 17.24 46.56
CA ALA A 820 -28.70 17.01 47.73
C ALA A 820 -28.88 15.52 48.08
N THR A 821 -28.77 14.61 47.09
CA THR A 821 -29.18 13.20 47.24
C THR A 821 -28.02 12.25 47.56
N TYR A 822 -26.81 12.54 47.05
CA TYR A 822 -25.71 11.56 47.05
C TYR A 822 -24.52 11.90 47.95
N ASN A 823 -24.61 12.95 48.78
CA ASN A 823 -23.68 13.23 49.89
C ASN A 823 -22.18 13.08 49.54
N ASN A 824 -21.77 13.56 48.36
CA ASN A 824 -20.40 13.45 47.81
C ASN A 824 -19.87 12.02 47.54
N ASP A 825 -20.71 11.04 47.17
CA ASP A 825 -20.23 9.72 46.76
C ASP A 825 -19.49 9.78 45.40
N PRO A 826 -18.15 9.55 45.35
CA PRO A 826 -17.32 9.87 44.18
C PRO A 826 -17.61 9.03 42.92
N ARG A 827 -18.28 7.87 43.05
CA ARG A 827 -18.53 6.96 41.92
C ARG A 827 -19.72 7.37 41.07
N TYR A 828 -20.77 7.93 41.69
CA TYR A 828 -21.91 8.48 40.95
C TYR A 828 -21.58 9.82 40.28
N ILE A 829 -20.68 10.56 40.92
CA ILE A 829 -20.11 11.81 40.41
C ILE A 829 -19.33 11.57 39.10
N GLN A 830 -18.62 10.44 38.97
CA GLN A 830 -17.80 10.11 37.80
C GLN A 830 -18.57 10.02 36.46
N ASP A 831 -19.72 9.33 36.45
CA ASP A 831 -20.47 9.08 35.20
C ASP A 831 -21.31 10.29 34.78
N LEU A 832 -21.82 11.05 35.74
CA LEU A 832 -22.52 12.30 35.49
C LEU A 832 -21.55 13.43 35.10
N GLU A 833 -20.40 13.57 35.77
CA GLU A 833 -19.49 14.70 35.56
C GLU A 833 -18.71 14.65 34.26
N TYR A 834 -18.33 13.47 33.74
CA TYR A 834 -17.62 13.39 32.45
C TYR A 834 -18.51 13.87 31.29
N GLY A 835 -19.80 13.56 31.36
CA GLY A 835 -20.81 14.07 30.43
C GLY A 835 -21.12 15.55 30.64
N LEU A 836 -21.35 15.96 31.89
CA LEU A 836 -21.63 17.35 32.28
C LEU A 836 -20.49 18.32 31.93
N THR A 837 -19.23 17.97 32.17
CA THR A 837 -18.10 18.88 31.93
C THR A 837 -17.79 19.10 30.46
N LYS A 838 -18.12 18.13 29.60
CA LYS A 838 -17.96 18.25 28.16
C LYS A 838 -19.12 19.04 27.54
N ASP A 839 -20.35 18.62 27.79
CA ASP A 839 -21.52 19.16 27.08
C ASP A 839 -21.99 20.51 27.63
N LEU A 840 -21.96 20.72 28.97
CA LEU A 840 -22.33 22.00 29.59
C LEU A 840 -21.30 23.11 29.25
N GLY A 841 -20.04 22.71 29.06
CA GLY A 841 -18.96 23.59 28.65
C GLY A 841 -19.13 24.18 27.28
N ASP A 842 -19.51 23.32 26.34
CA ASP A 842 -19.79 23.70 24.97
C ASP A 842 -21.09 24.54 24.92
N SER A 843 -22.07 24.27 25.81
CA SER A 843 -23.26 25.14 26.00
C SER A 843 -22.90 26.53 26.49
N TYR A 844 -22.12 26.66 27.57
CA TYR A 844 -21.68 27.96 28.06
C TYR A 844 -20.75 28.70 27.08
N GLN A 845 -19.95 27.97 26.27
CA GLN A 845 -19.13 28.56 25.20
C GLN A 845 -19.96 29.23 24.10
N SER A 846 -21.22 28.83 23.92
CA SER A 846 -22.11 29.38 22.90
C SER A 846 -22.83 30.67 23.33
N PHE A 847 -22.90 30.98 24.64
CA PHE A 847 -23.69 32.10 25.20
C PHE A 847 -22.90 33.33 25.69
N ASP A 848 -21.57 33.34 25.58
CA ASP A 848 -20.71 34.43 26.07
C ASP A 848 -20.87 34.73 27.59
N GLU A 849 -21.43 33.79 28.37
CA GLU A 849 -21.57 33.86 29.83
C GLU A 849 -20.33 33.27 30.53
N SER A 850 -19.16 33.91 30.31
CA SER A 850 -17.86 33.36 30.70
C SER A 850 -17.65 33.18 32.22
N GLN A 851 -18.36 33.93 33.07
CA GLN A 851 -18.20 33.87 34.54
C GLN A 851 -18.99 32.75 35.22
N GLU A 852 -20.20 32.44 34.76
CA GLU A 852 -20.98 31.34 35.36
C GLU A 852 -20.36 29.97 35.04
N ALA A 853 -19.86 29.82 33.81
CA ALA A 853 -19.11 28.66 33.36
C ALA A 853 -17.84 28.46 34.19
N LEU A 854 -17.10 29.56 34.45
CA LEU A 854 -15.91 29.55 35.28
C LEU A 854 -16.24 29.10 36.71
N HIS A 855 -17.26 29.70 37.33
CA HIS A 855 -17.69 29.33 38.69
C HIS A 855 -18.12 27.86 38.79
N PHE A 856 -18.80 27.35 37.75
CA PHE A 856 -19.16 25.94 37.67
C PHE A 856 -17.93 25.03 37.63
N TYR A 857 -16.99 25.28 36.72
CA TYR A 857 -15.79 24.46 36.61
C TYR A 857 -14.89 24.53 37.84
N GLU A 858 -14.76 25.69 38.48
CA GLU A 858 -14.01 25.84 39.73
C GLU A 858 -14.65 25.05 40.88
N LYS A 859 -15.98 25.03 40.94
CA LYS A 859 -16.72 24.24 41.93
C LYS A 859 -16.57 22.73 41.71
N VAL A 860 -16.61 22.28 40.46
CA VAL A 860 -16.36 20.87 40.09
C VAL A 860 -14.91 20.48 40.41
N LEU A 861 -13.95 21.33 40.07
CA LEU A 861 -12.54 21.12 40.39
C LEU A 861 -12.31 21.00 41.91
N PHE A 862 -12.95 21.85 42.72
CA PHE A 862 -12.87 21.79 44.18
C PHE A 862 -13.39 20.45 44.76
N ILE A 863 -14.48 19.92 44.20
CA ILE A 863 -15.03 18.60 44.59
C ILE A 863 -14.06 17.48 44.19
N LEU A 864 -13.52 17.56 42.96
CA LEU A 864 -12.54 16.61 42.48
C LEU A 864 -11.25 16.63 43.31
N GLU A 865 -10.79 17.78 43.79
CA GLU A 865 -9.58 17.93 44.62
C GLU A 865 -9.78 17.56 46.09
N SER A 866 -11.02 17.63 46.61
CA SER A 866 -11.35 17.27 48.00
C SER A 866 -11.65 15.78 48.22
N SER A 867 -11.72 14.99 47.15
CA SER A 867 -11.88 13.53 47.20
C SER A 867 -10.58 12.78 47.56
N THR A 868 -10.67 11.67 48.30
CA THR A 868 -9.49 10.99 48.89
C THR A 868 -8.48 10.47 47.86
N PRO A 869 -7.15 10.47 48.15
CA PRO A 869 -6.07 10.22 47.18
C PRO A 869 -6.01 8.82 46.54
N SER A 870 -6.84 7.85 46.96
CA SER A 870 -6.80 6.46 46.51
C SER A 870 -7.47 6.20 45.15
N LEU A 871 -8.08 7.22 44.53
CA LEU A 871 -8.81 7.10 43.25
C LEU A 871 -8.04 7.77 42.10
N ILE A 872 -7.00 7.07 41.60
CA ILE A 872 -6.24 7.42 40.38
C ILE A 872 -7.16 7.50 39.13
N SER A 873 -8.40 7.01 39.20
CA SER A 873 -9.37 7.01 38.09
C SER A 873 -9.97 8.38 37.77
N MET A 874 -9.82 9.41 38.62
CA MET A 874 -10.47 10.72 38.45
C MET A 874 -9.59 11.78 37.77
N ASP A 875 -8.32 11.48 37.50
CA ASP A 875 -7.35 12.46 36.96
C ASP A 875 -7.70 12.95 35.54
N ASN A 876 -8.41 12.16 34.73
CA ASN A 876 -8.83 12.58 33.40
C ASN A 876 -9.87 13.71 33.45
N ALA A 877 -10.82 13.65 34.39
CA ALA A 877 -11.82 14.69 34.60
C ALA A 877 -11.18 15.97 35.15
N ARG A 878 -10.24 15.83 36.10
CA ARG A 878 -9.45 16.96 36.63
C ARG A 878 -8.69 17.71 35.53
N ILE A 879 -7.99 16.96 34.66
CA ILE A 879 -7.26 17.53 33.51
C ILE A 879 -8.20 18.32 32.60
N LEU A 880 -9.38 17.77 32.27
CA LEU A 880 -10.36 18.43 31.41
C LEU A 880 -10.91 19.72 32.05
N CYS A 881 -11.27 19.71 33.34
CA CYS A 881 -11.72 20.89 34.05
C CYS A 881 -10.66 22.00 34.07
N LEU A 882 -9.41 21.63 34.38
CA LEU A 882 -8.28 22.56 34.40
C LEU A 882 -8.05 23.21 33.02
N ASP A 883 -8.17 22.44 31.94
CA ASP A 883 -8.02 22.96 30.57
C ASP A 883 -9.16 23.89 30.16
N ARG A 884 -10.40 23.60 30.59
CA ARG A 884 -11.54 24.46 30.28
C ARG A 884 -11.50 25.78 31.07
N ILE A 885 -11.13 25.74 32.35
CA ILE A 885 -10.89 26.94 33.16
C ILE A 885 -9.79 27.81 32.54
N ALA A 886 -8.68 27.19 32.14
CA ALA A 886 -7.59 27.90 31.49
C ALA A 886 -8.00 28.58 30.19
N ASN A 887 -8.75 27.87 29.33
CA ASN A 887 -9.26 28.43 28.08
C ASN A 887 -10.22 29.61 28.30
N ILE A 888 -11.07 29.56 29.34
CA ILE A 888 -11.97 30.67 29.70
C ILE A 888 -11.16 31.88 30.17
N HIS A 889 -10.16 31.68 31.03
CA HIS A 889 -9.27 32.77 31.45
C HIS A 889 -8.46 33.36 30.29
N GLN A 890 -8.02 32.53 29.34
CA GLN A 890 -7.31 32.97 28.14
C GLN A 890 -8.18 33.85 27.24
N ARG A 891 -9.47 33.50 27.08
CA ARG A 891 -10.43 34.34 26.32
C ARG A 891 -10.77 35.65 27.02
N ASN A 892 -10.73 35.66 28.35
CA ASN A 892 -10.94 36.85 29.17
C ASN A 892 -9.64 37.67 29.38
N ASP A 893 -8.60 37.44 28.56
CA ASP A 893 -7.27 38.07 28.63
C ASP A 893 -6.55 37.94 30.00
N ASN A 894 -6.98 37.01 30.85
CA ASN A 894 -6.37 36.71 32.15
C ASN A 894 -5.33 35.60 32.03
N PHE A 895 -4.31 35.84 31.19
CA PHE A 895 -3.34 34.83 30.79
C PHE A 895 -2.48 34.27 31.94
N GLU A 896 -2.25 35.04 33.01
CA GLU A 896 -1.52 34.55 34.20
C GLU A 896 -2.30 33.47 34.97
N LEU A 897 -3.62 33.65 35.14
CA LEU A 897 -4.46 32.61 35.76
C LEU A 897 -4.63 31.41 34.83
N ALA A 898 -4.80 31.65 33.53
CA ALA A 898 -4.88 30.58 32.53
C ALA A 898 -3.64 29.66 32.61
N LEU A 899 -2.47 30.27 32.77
CA LEU A 899 -1.21 29.58 32.90
C LEU A 899 -1.11 28.74 34.18
N ASP A 900 -1.53 29.26 35.33
CA ASP A 900 -1.52 28.50 36.61
C ASP A 900 -2.35 27.20 36.49
N TYR A 901 -3.54 27.28 35.90
CA TYR A 901 -4.42 26.13 35.71
C TYR A 901 -3.86 25.11 34.70
N LEU A 902 -3.21 25.55 33.62
CA LEU A 902 -2.54 24.63 32.68
C LEU A 902 -1.37 23.90 33.32
N ILE A 903 -0.56 24.58 34.14
CA ILE A 903 0.57 23.99 34.87
C ILE A 903 0.08 22.96 35.90
N ARG A 904 -1.02 23.26 36.62
CA ARG A 904 -1.68 22.29 37.50
C ARG A 904 -2.13 21.04 36.73
N GLY A 905 -2.69 21.23 35.53
CA GLY A 905 -3.08 20.12 34.64
C GLY A 905 -1.90 19.26 34.18
N LEU A 906 -0.77 19.89 33.85
CA LEU A 906 0.47 19.21 33.45
C LEU A 906 1.04 18.35 34.61
N ASN A 907 1.04 18.88 35.83
CA ASN A 907 1.48 18.14 37.01
C ASN A 907 0.63 16.88 37.29
N VAL A 908 -0.68 16.95 37.03
CA VAL A 908 -1.56 15.78 37.12
C VAL A 908 -1.24 14.76 36.02
N MET A 909 -0.92 15.20 34.80
CA MET A 909 -0.52 14.32 33.69
C MET A 909 0.82 13.61 33.94
N GLN A 910 1.80 14.32 34.51
CA GLN A 910 3.13 13.77 34.84
C GLN A 910 3.05 12.63 35.87
N ARG A 911 2.16 12.73 36.88
CA ARG A 911 1.94 11.66 37.86
C ARG A 911 1.43 10.35 37.24
N LYS A 912 0.76 10.41 36.08
CA LYS A 912 0.14 9.26 35.40
C LYS A 912 1.04 8.53 34.39
N ARG A 913 2.28 9.00 34.13
CA ARG A 913 3.17 8.49 33.05
C ARG A 913 2.44 8.35 31.69
N ARG A 914 1.67 9.37 31.29
CA ARG A 914 0.99 9.41 29.98
C ARG A 914 1.99 9.50 28.82
N MET A 915 1.51 9.18 27.61
CA MET A 915 2.35 9.16 26.40
C MET A 915 2.98 10.54 26.11
N PRO A 916 4.22 10.59 25.60
CA PRO A 916 4.97 11.84 25.34
C PRO A 916 4.23 12.87 24.48
N ASN A 917 3.37 12.43 23.54
CA ASN A 917 2.69 13.30 22.59
C ASN A 917 1.60 14.19 23.23
N GLU A 918 0.83 13.67 24.19
CA GLU A 918 -0.22 14.45 24.86
C GLU A 918 0.36 15.48 25.84
N ILE A 919 1.54 15.18 26.40
CA ILE A 919 2.31 16.13 27.19
C ILE A 919 2.87 17.22 26.27
N SER A 920 3.40 16.87 25.10
CA SER A 920 3.88 17.83 24.08
C SER A 920 2.79 18.82 23.66
N ASP A 921 1.56 18.36 23.41
CA ASP A 921 0.46 19.25 23.00
C ASP A 921 -0.01 20.21 24.10
N LYS A 922 -0.06 19.76 25.37
CA LYS A 922 -0.38 20.65 26.48
C LYS A 922 0.73 21.67 26.75
N MET A 923 1.99 21.26 26.58
CA MET A 923 3.13 22.17 26.68
C MET A 923 3.08 23.23 25.56
N ARG A 924 2.74 22.86 24.32
CA ARG A 924 2.52 23.84 23.23
C ARG A 924 1.45 24.89 23.56
N HIS A 925 0.41 24.52 24.29
CA HIS A 925 -0.64 25.45 24.72
C HIS A 925 -0.12 26.43 25.79
N ILE A 926 0.64 25.93 26.76
CA ILE A 926 1.35 26.74 27.78
C ILE A 926 2.34 27.71 27.09
N ASP A 927 3.07 27.22 26.08
CA ASP A 927 4.05 27.97 25.31
C ASP A 927 3.40 29.14 24.56
N LEU A 928 2.25 28.90 23.91
CA LEU A 928 1.51 29.92 23.19
C LEU A 928 1.09 31.05 24.13
N VAL A 929 0.61 30.72 25.33
CA VAL A 929 0.19 31.69 26.35
C VAL A 929 1.37 32.53 26.85
N HIS A 930 2.52 31.90 27.12
CA HIS A 930 3.75 32.60 27.52
C HIS A 930 4.31 33.54 26.44
N MET A 931 4.24 33.12 25.17
CA MET A 931 4.65 33.95 24.03
C MET A 931 3.71 35.16 23.85
N THR A 932 2.39 34.99 24.00
CA THR A 932 1.44 36.13 23.98
C THR A 932 1.65 37.12 25.14
N LEU A 933 2.15 36.67 26.29
CA LEU A 933 2.47 37.53 27.43
C LEU A 933 3.83 38.23 27.33
N GLY A 934 4.63 37.98 26.28
CA GLY A 934 5.97 38.56 26.11
C GLY A 934 7.01 38.02 27.10
N ASN A 935 6.71 36.91 27.79
CA ASN A 935 7.55 36.34 28.85
C ASN A 935 8.49 35.25 28.31
N TYR A 936 9.32 35.60 27.33
CA TYR A 936 10.15 34.67 26.56
C TYR A 936 11.19 33.89 27.41
N ASN A 937 11.68 34.45 28.51
CA ASN A 937 12.56 33.74 29.44
C ASN A 937 11.85 32.59 30.17
N LEU A 938 10.57 32.75 30.49
CA LEU A 938 9.76 31.69 31.10
C LEU A 938 9.38 30.63 30.06
N ALA A 939 9.04 31.05 28.83
CA ALA A 939 8.85 30.13 27.71
C ALA A 939 10.10 29.27 27.46
N LEU A 940 11.30 29.88 27.50
CA LEU A 940 12.56 29.18 27.33
C LEU A 940 12.83 28.15 28.44
N ASN A 941 12.50 28.47 29.68
CA ASN A 941 12.57 27.51 30.79
C ASN A 941 11.59 26.35 30.60
N SER A 942 10.35 26.63 30.18
CA SER A 942 9.36 25.60 29.86
C SER A 942 9.81 24.67 28.72
N PHE A 943 10.46 25.20 27.67
CA PHE A 943 11.03 24.37 26.61
C PHE A 943 12.19 23.50 27.10
N ASN A 944 13.05 24.01 27.99
CA ASN A 944 14.15 23.22 28.56
C ASN A 944 13.62 22.10 29.48
N ASP A 945 12.56 22.37 30.25
CA ASP A 945 11.90 21.36 31.09
C ASP A 945 11.22 20.29 30.22
N ALA A 946 10.55 20.68 29.12
CA ALA A 946 9.97 19.78 28.12
C ALA A 946 11.03 18.85 27.51
N LEU A 947 12.15 19.44 27.09
CA LEU A 947 13.28 18.71 26.52
C LEU A 947 13.83 17.68 27.52
N THR A 948 13.98 18.06 28.78
CA THR A 948 14.46 17.17 29.86
C THR A 948 13.50 16.01 30.11
N ILE A 949 12.19 16.26 30.06
CA ILE A 949 11.15 15.23 30.22
C ILE A 949 11.09 14.29 29.00
N LEU A 950 11.23 14.82 27.78
CA LEU A 950 11.26 14.02 26.55
C LEU A 950 12.52 13.17 26.48
N GLN A 951 13.67 13.71 26.86
CA GLN A 951 14.96 12.99 26.93
C GLN A 951 14.99 11.92 28.02
N SER A 952 14.24 12.08 29.12
CA SER A 952 14.17 11.06 30.18
C SER A 952 13.20 9.91 29.89
N ASN A 953 12.26 10.10 28.96
CA ASN A 953 11.28 9.08 28.56
C ASN A 953 11.56 8.44 27.18
N SER A 954 12.49 8.98 26.37
CA SER A 954 12.87 8.45 25.06
C SER A 954 14.30 7.90 25.07
N ILE A 955 14.49 6.68 24.57
CA ILE A 955 15.82 6.03 24.45
C ILE A 955 16.54 6.50 23.17
N ASP A 956 15.83 7.12 22.23
CA ASP A 956 16.35 7.55 20.94
C ASP A 956 16.70 9.05 20.93
N PRO A 957 18.00 9.43 20.84
CA PRO A 957 18.41 10.83 20.72
C PRO A 957 17.97 11.49 19.39
N ASN A 958 17.43 10.73 18.43
CA ASN A 958 16.92 11.25 17.15
C ASN A 958 15.39 11.47 17.10
N ASP A 959 14.69 11.34 18.24
CA ASP A 959 13.25 11.50 18.35
C ASP A 959 12.76 12.82 17.70
N ARG A 960 11.73 12.69 16.86
CA ARG A 960 11.16 13.80 16.08
C ARG A 960 10.66 14.93 16.98
N GLU A 961 10.07 14.60 18.13
CA GLU A 961 9.56 15.60 19.08
C GLU A 961 10.69 16.28 19.85
N ILE A 962 11.80 15.58 20.16
CA ILE A 962 13.02 16.18 20.72
C ILE A 962 13.62 17.18 19.72
N LYS A 963 13.71 16.82 18.44
CA LYS A 963 14.22 17.71 17.37
C LYS A 963 13.35 18.94 17.14
N LEU A 964 12.02 18.77 17.17
CA LEU A 964 11.08 19.89 17.06
C LEU A 964 11.19 20.83 18.27
N THR A 965 11.34 20.28 19.47
CA THR A 965 11.49 21.07 20.71
C THR A 965 12.82 21.83 20.74
N LEU A 966 13.93 21.18 20.35
CA LEU A 966 15.24 21.83 20.21
C LEU A 966 15.22 22.98 19.21
N ARG A 967 14.59 22.78 18.05
CA ARG A 967 14.46 23.82 17.03
C ARG A 967 13.69 25.05 17.53
N ARG A 968 12.65 24.83 18.33
CA ARG A 968 11.87 25.92 18.94
C ARG A 968 12.62 26.65 20.05
N ILE A 969 13.43 25.94 20.84
CA ILE A 969 14.37 26.56 21.80
C ILE A 969 15.31 27.52 21.07
N ASP A 970 15.84 27.10 19.92
CA ASP A 970 16.74 27.93 19.12
C ASP A 970 15.99 29.15 18.55
N GLU A 971 14.77 28.98 18.03
CA GLU A 971 13.92 30.08 17.54
C GLU A 971 13.59 31.12 18.64
N VAL A 972 13.31 30.67 19.87
CA VAL A 972 12.99 31.56 21.01
C VAL A 972 14.24 32.28 21.55
N LYS A 973 15.40 31.61 21.55
CA LYS A 973 16.69 32.26 21.85
C LYS A 973 17.05 33.30 20.82
N GLU A 974 16.85 32.99 19.54
CA GLU A 974 17.09 33.92 18.44
C GLU A 974 16.16 35.15 18.54
N ALA A 975 14.90 34.96 18.94
CA ALA A 975 13.96 36.06 19.22
C ALA A 975 14.36 36.92 20.44
N LEU A 976 14.86 36.29 21.52
CA LEU A 976 15.40 36.98 22.70
C LEU A 976 16.67 37.81 22.37
N GLU A 977 17.53 37.30 21.50
CA GLU A 977 18.79 37.95 21.09
C GLU A 977 18.58 39.07 20.07
N SER A 978 17.61 38.92 19.18
CA SER A 978 17.31 39.90 18.12
C SER A 978 16.39 41.05 18.57
N GLY A 979 15.71 40.91 19.72
CA GLY A 979 14.75 41.89 20.23
C GLY A 979 13.52 42.08 19.34
N THR A 980 13.30 41.22 18.36
CA THR A 980 12.12 41.25 17.49
C THR A 980 10.99 40.46 18.13
N HIS A 981 9.98 41.19 18.62
CA HIS A 981 8.82 40.66 19.35
C HIS A 981 7.64 40.20 18.47
N ALA A 982 7.84 39.97 17.16
CA ALA A 982 6.77 39.67 16.21
C ALA A 982 6.70 38.19 15.85
#